data_AF-A0A6N2BRF9-F1
#
_entry.id   AF-A0A6N2BRF9-F1
#
_cell.length_a   1.000
_cell.length_b   1.000
_cell.length_c   1.000
_cell.angle_alpha   90.00
_cell.angle_beta   90.00
_cell.angle_gamma   90.00
#
_symmetry.space_group_name_H-M   'P 1'
#
loop_
_entity.id
_entity.type
_entity.pdbx_description
1 polymer ?
#
loop_
_entity_poly.entity_id
_entity_poly.type
_entity_poly.pdbx_seq_one_letter_code
_entity_poly.pdbx_strand_id
1 'polypeptide(L)'
;MEAMEIDSAGKDVEGKAKPVMVILIGAPGSGKSTFCDLVMRVSTRPWVRICQDTIGNGKAGTKKQCLTGAASALKEGKSVFIDRCNLDREQRADFVKLVGPEVEKHAVALDLPAKLCISRSVKRTEHEGNLQGGKAAAVVNRMLQKKELPKLNEGYDRITVCQDEKDVQGAINTYTALGPSDKLPPGFFGQKNSDAKVQLGIMKFLKKKDPPGCSDTVMNVSRDNTLSHATKEKDSNQLLESCEEPKMASVGSSISLENAPTLAFPSISTADFHFNLEKASDIIVEKVEEYVNKLGNARLVLVDLSQHSKILSLVRDKAAEKNIDSKKFFTFVGNITKLYSEGGLHCNVIANATNWRLKPGGGGVNAAIFSAAGPILETATKAKAGSLSSGKAIVVPLPSSSPLFSGEGVTHVIHVLGPNMNPQRPNCLDNDYIKGCKILREAYSSLFDGFASIVRTQEESCKDKFDKEFKGEVQLEQGSRSGDQKAKREAVCETDMNKKFKSFVKELGPNVGSSVDGKTGGQSRKAWGSWVQALYDTAMHPERHKNIIEMSDDVVVLNDLYPKAQKHLLVLARVEGLDSLEDVKKEHLTLLKTMHSVGLKWAEKLLCENNSLTFRLGYHSVPSMRQLHLHVISQDFNSNHLKNKKHWNSFNSPFFRDSVDVIDEVSQNGKAILKDENILSMELRCHRCRSAHPNIPRLKAHIGSCQAPFPASLLQNGRLVFSESHRLQDQSMIGFGTAGLSLNGC
;
A
#
# COMPACT_ATOMS: atom_id res chain seq x y z
N MET A 1 67.22 -61.07 1.92
CA MET A 1 66.93 -60.35 3.18
C MET A 1 66.85 -58.85 2.87
N GLU A 2 65.74 -58.26 2.42
CA GLU A 2 64.36 -58.75 2.22
C GLU A 2 63.71 -59.42 3.44
N ALA A 3 62.89 -58.64 4.13
CA ALA A 3 61.65 -59.08 4.76
C ALA A 3 60.62 -58.01 4.35
N MET A 4 60.03 -58.18 3.17
CA MET A 4 58.73 -58.85 2.97
C MET A 4 57.56 -57.99 3.43
N GLU A 5 56.89 -57.43 2.44
CA GLU A 5 55.53 -56.93 2.54
C GLU A 5 54.60 -58.08 2.96
N ILE A 6 53.65 -57.82 3.85
CA ILE A 6 52.45 -58.64 3.98
C ILE A 6 51.26 -57.70 3.74
N ASP A 7 50.83 -57.65 2.49
CA ASP A 7 49.59 -57.00 2.09
C ASP A 7 48.41 -57.67 2.80
N SER A 8 47.67 -56.90 3.59
CA SER A 8 46.43 -57.35 4.24
C SER A 8 45.24 -56.79 3.48
N ALA A 9 45.12 -57.27 2.23
CA ALA A 9 44.09 -56.88 1.28
C ALA A 9 42.66 -57.06 1.82
N GLY A 10 41.73 -56.28 1.24
CA GLY A 10 40.32 -56.68 1.23
C GLY A 10 39.57 -56.58 2.56
N LYS A 11 39.59 -55.39 3.20
CA LYS A 11 38.33 -54.89 3.77
C LYS A 11 37.65 -54.01 2.73
N ASP A 12 36.53 -54.50 2.21
CA ASP A 12 35.72 -53.77 1.25
C ASP A 12 35.42 -52.36 1.75
N VAL A 13 35.69 -51.37 0.91
CA VAL A 13 35.24 -50.00 1.16
C VAL A 13 33.76 -49.96 0.82
N GLU A 14 32.92 -50.43 1.75
CA GLU A 14 31.46 -50.32 1.70
C GLU A 14 31.11 -48.91 1.23
N GLY A 15 30.37 -48.83 0.11
CA GLY A 15 30.27 -47.61 -0.69
C GLY A 15 29.74 -46.44 0.11
N LYS A 16 30.64 -45.57 0.58
CA LYS A 16 30.31 -44.42 1.44
C LYS A 16 29.12 -43.66 0.87
N ALA A 17 28.03 -43.67 1.62
CA ALA A 17 26.78 -43.07 1.24
C ALA A 17 26.98 -41.63 0.76
N LYS A 18 26.58 -41.33 -0.48
CA LYS A 18 26.55 -39.93 -0.93
C LYS A 18 25.51 -39.17 -0.10
N PRO A 19 25.87 -38.06 0.56
CA PRO A 19 24.88 -37.20 1.18
C PRO A 19 24.05 -36.52 0.09
N VAL A 20 22.78 -36.25 0.39
CA VAL A 20 21.84 -35.60 -0.54
C VAL A 20 21.63 -34.16 -0.11
N MET A 21 21.74 -33.21 -1.03
CA MET A 21 21.33 -31.82 -0.83
C MET A 21 20.00 -31.59 -1.56
N VAL A 22 18.92 -31.39 -0.80
CA VAL A 22 17.59 -31.09 -1.33
C VAL A 22 17.32 -29.59 -1.20
N ILE A 23 17.23 -28.90 -2.33
CA ILE A 23 16.84 -27.49 -2.39
C ILE A 23 15.31 -27.43 -2.48
N LEU A 24 14.67 -26.73 -1.52
CA LEU A 24 13.22 -26.55 -1.52
C LEU A 24 12.83 -25.24 -2.21
N ILE A 25 12.06 -25.34 -3.29
CA ILE A 25 11.47 -24.22 -4.03
C ILE A 25 10.00 -24.11 -3.66
N GLY A 26 9.52 -22.91 -3.35
CA GLY A 26 8.09 -22.67 -3.09
C GLY A 26 7.82 -21.41 -2.29
N ALA A 27 6.64 -20.83 -2.43
CA ALA A 27 6.24 -19.60 -1.75
C ALA A 27 6.13 -19.77 -0.21
N PRO A 28 6.05 -18.68 0.58
CA PRO A 28 5.59 -18.77 1.96
C PRO A 28 4.25 -19.51 2.05
N GLY A 29 4.10 -20.36 3.06
CA GLY A 29 2.90 -21.21 3.23
C GLY A 29 2.82 -22.44 2.31
N SER A 30 3.78 -22.67 1.40
CA SER A 30 3.78 -23.84 0.51
C SER A 30 4.16 -25.18 1.18
N GLY A 31 4.30 -25.22 2.51
CA GLY A 31 4.59 -26.46 3.25
C GLY A 31 6.06 -26.84 3.46
N LYS A 32 7.05 -26.12 2.89
CA LYS A 32 8.50 -26.48 2.93
C LYS A 32 9.02 -26.94 4.30
N SER A 33 8.80 -26.14 5.34
CA SER A 33 9.29 -26.46 6.69
C SER A 33 8.65 -27.74 7.21
N THR A 34 7.32 -27.85 7.10
CA THR A 34 6.54 -29.05 7.43
C THR A 34 7.00 -30.29 6.64
N PHE A 35 7.43 -30.13 5.38
CA PHE A 35 8.03 -31.19 4.57
C PHE A 35 9.36 -31.65 5.18
N CYS A 36 10.26 -30.74 5.54
CA CYS A 36 11.49 -31.07 6.27
C CYS A 36 11.17 -31.80 7.58
N ASP A 37 10.30 -31.21 8.41
CA ASP A 37 10.02 -31.69 9.77
C ASP A 37 9.40 -33.10 9.75
N LEU A 38 8.53 -33.40 8.78
CA LEU A 38 7.94 -34.73 8.60
C LEU A 38 8.94 -35.77 8.10
N VAL A 39 9.82 -35.42 7.14
CA VAL A 39 10.88 -36.34 6.68
C VAL A 39 11.90 -36.58 7.80
N MET A 40 12.39 -35.52 8.44
CA MET A 40 13.41 -35.59 9.50
C MET A 40 12.96 -36.39 10.73
N ARG A 41 11.65 -36.47 11.00
CA ARG A 41 11.09 -37.24 12.13
C ARG A 41 11.02 -38.76 11.87
N VAL A 42 11.08 -39.20 10.62
CA VAL A 42 10.76 -40.61 10.24
C VAL A 42 11.86 -41.26 9.38
N SER A 43 12.65 -40.46 8.63
CA SER A 43 13.79 -40.93 7.84
C SER A 43 14.90 -41.51 8.71
N THR A 44 15.44 -42.67 8.30
CA THR A 44 16.63 -43.28 8.91
C THR A 44 17.94 -42.64 8.42
N ARG A 45 17.95 -42.01 7.25
CA ARG A 45 19.06 -41.18 6.75
C ARG A 45 19.21 -39.92 7.61
N PRO A 46 20.43 -39.52 8.02
CA PRO A 46 20.65 -38.32 8.84
C PRO A 46 20.47 -37.04 8.03
N TRP A 47 19.56 -36.17 8.49
CA TRP A 47 19.19 -34.92 7.82
C TRP A 47 19.44 -33.67 8.69
N VAL A 48 19.73 -32.54 8.05
CA VAL A 48 19.82 -31.21 8.68
C VAL A 48 19.01 -30.17 7.89
N ARG A 49 18.11 -29.44 8.56
CA ARG A 49 17.34 -28.33 7.98
C ARG A 49 18.13 -27.02 8.09
N ILE A 50 18.54 -26.47 6.94
CA ILE A 50 19.20 -25.17 6.80
C ILE A 50 18.14 -24.13 6.40
N CYS A 51 17.58 -23.43 7.38
CA CYS A 51 16.58 -22.36 7.18
C CYS A 51 17.22 -20.98 7.41
N GLN A 52 17.05 -20.02 6.48
CA GLN A 52 17.58 -18.67 6.69
C GLN A 52 16.92 -17.96 7.88
N ASP A 53 15.65 -18.29 8.18
CA ASP A 53 14.87 -17.59 9.21
C ASP A 53 15.31 -17.95 10.65
N THR A 54 16.09 -19.03 10.85
CA THR A 54 16.55 -19.49 12.18
C THR A 54 18.07 -19.62 12.35
N ILE A 55 18.86 -19.61 11.27
CA ILE A 55 20.30 -19.92 11.34
C ILE A 55 21.15 -18.94 12.20
N GLY A 56 20.63 -17.77 12.55
CA GLY A 56 21.21 -16.85 13.52
C GLY A 56 20.81 -17.17 14.97
N ASN A 57 21.02 -18.41 15.42
CA ASN A 57 20.63 -18.90 16.76
C ASN A 57 19.15 -18.65 17.09
N GLY A 58 18.24 -19.15 16.25
CA GLY A 58 16.79 -18.94 16.38
C GLY A 58 16.30 -17.60 15.81
N LYS A 59 17.15 -16.89 15.05
CA LYS A 59 16.82 -15.61 14.39
C LYS A 59 17.26 -15.63 12.92
N ALA A 60 16.69 -14.72 12.13
CA ALA A 60 16.99 -14.63 10.71
C ALA A 60 18.46 -14.26 10.44
N GLY A 61 19.16 -15.12 9.69
CA GLY A 61 20.57 -14.95 9.31
C GLY A 61 20.76 -14.54 7.84
N THR A 62 21.95 -14.80 7.31
CA THR A 62 22.37 -14.41 5.94
C THR A 62 22.50 -15.61 4.98
N LYS A 63 22.48 -15.35 3.66
CA LYS A 63 22.77 -16.38 2.64
C LYS A 63 24.16 -17.01 2.85
N LYS A 64 25.16 -16.24 3.28
CA LYS A 64 26.53 -16.74 3.56
C LYS A 64 26.52 -17.77 4.70
N GLN A 65 25.83 -17.50 5.80
CA GLN A 65 25.67 -18.48 6.89
C GLN A 65 24.97 -19.76 6.41
N CYS A 66 23.95 -19.65 5.55
CA CYS A 66 23.27 -20.82 4.98
C CYS A 66 24.22 -21.70 4.14
N LEU A 67 25.08 -21.08 3.33
CA LEU A 67 26.10 -21.80 2.54
C LEU A 67 27.14 -22.46 3.45
N THR A 68 27.65 -21.76 4.48
CA THR A 68 28.60 -22.33 5.45
C THR A 68 28.01 -23.49 6.25
N GLY A 69 26.76 -23.35 6.73
CA GLY A 69 26.07 -24.40 7.49
C GLY A 69 25.79 -25.65 6.66
N ALA A 70 25.33 -25.47 5.42
CA ALA A 70 25.14 -26.59 4.48
C ALA A 70 26.47 -27.30 4.17
N ALA A 71 27.56 -26.56 3.92
CA ALA A 71 28.88 -27.14 3.66
C ALA A 71 29.44 -27.92 4.86
N SER A 72 29.24 -27.45 6.09
CA SER A 72 29.65 -28.17 7.31
C SER A 72 28.88 -29.49 7.44
N ALA A 73 27.55 -29.44 7.41
CA ALA A 73 26.72 -30.62 7.57
C ALA A 73 26.98 -31.69 6.49
N LEU A 74 27.21 -31.28 5.23
CA LEU A 74 27.60 -32.19 4.15
C LEU A 74 29.00 -32.80 4.37
N LYS A 75 29.98 -32.02 4.87
CA LYS A 75 31.31 -32.52 5.23
C LYS A 75 31.28 -33.48 6.44
N GLU A 76 30.30 -33.30 7.32
CA GLU A 76 29.97 -34.22 8.42
C GLU A 76 29.18 -35.47 7.94
N GLY A 77 28.99 -35.66 6.63
CA GLY A 77 28.28 -36.81 6.04
C GLY A 77 26.75 -36.76 6.14
N LYS A 78 26.17 -35.66 6.64
CA LYS A 78 24.73 -35.50 6.82
C LYS A 78 24.09 -34.97 5.53
N SER A 79 22.91 -35.45 5.20
CA SER A 79 22.10 -34.92 4.10
C SER A 79 21.40 -33.62 4.52
N VAL A 80 21.12 -32.69 3.61
CA VAL A 80 20.67 -31.32 3.98
C VAL A 80 19.45 -30.85 3.20
N PHE A 81 18.54 -30.15 3.89
CA PHE A 81 17.41 -29.42 3.31
C PHE A 81 17.68 -27.91 3.30
N ILE A 82 17.57 -27.25 2.15
CA ILE A 82 17.72 -25.79 2.03
C ILE A 82 16.33 -25.12 2.01
N ASP A 83 15.81 -24.76 3.19
CA ASP A 83 14.51 -24.11 3.36
C ASP A 83 14.64 -22.58 3.26
N ARG A 84 14.58 -22.06 2.02
CA ARG A 84 14.84 -20.64 1.72
C ARG A 84 13.93 -20.04 0.64
N CYS A 85 12.82 -20.71 0.33
CA CYS A 85 11.88 -20.42 -0.77
C CYS A 85 12.46 -20.53 -2.21
N ASN A 86 13.71 -20.11 -2.45
CA ASN A 86 14.53 -20.42 -3.63
C ASN A 86 13.85 -20.21 -4.99
N LEU A 87 13.09 -19.11 -5.10
CA LEU A 87 12.09 -18.93 -6.15
C LEU A 87 12.66 -18.61 -7.53
N ASP A 88 13.82 -17.94 -7.60
CA ASP A 88 14.54 -17.63 -8.83
C ASP A 88 15.87 -18.39 -8.94
N ARG A 89 16.42 -18.46 -10.15
CA ARG A 89 17.68 -19.18 -10.46
C ARG A 89 18.89 -18.58 -9.74
N GLU A 90 18.95 -17.27 -9.53
CA GLU A 90 20.06 -16.60 -8.82
C GLU A 90 20.11 -17.00 -7.32
N GLN A 91 18.95 -17.19 -6.68
CA GLN A 91 18.89 -17.72 -5.33
C GLN A 91 19.48 -19.13 -5.24
N ARG A 92 19.17 -19.99 -6.21
CA ARG A 92 19.58 -21.41 -6.28
C ARG A 92 21.04 -21.62 -6.65
N ALA A 93 21.57 -20.83 -7.59
CA ALA A 93 22.88 -21.06 -8.22
C ALA A 93 24.04 -21.25 -7.22
N ASP A 94 24.12 -20.42 -6.17
CA ASP A 94 25.21 -20.51 -5.18
C ASP A 94 25.16 -21.79 -4.34
N PHE A 95 23.97 -22.37 -4.12
CA PHE A 95 23.85 -23.65 -3.42
C PHE A 95 24.21 -24.81 -4.35
N VAL A 96 23.78 -24.80 -5.62
CA VAL A 96 24.16 -25.87 -6.57
C VAL A 96 25.67 -25.86 -6.84
N LYS A 97 26.32 -24.68 -6.83
CA LYS A 97 27.79 -24.52 -6.91
C LYS A 97 28.54 -24.85 -5.62
N LEU A 98 27.86 -25.06 -4.49
CA LEU A 98 28.49 -25.30 -3.19
C LEU A 98 29.12 -26.70 -3.11
N VAL A 99 28.67 -27.65 -3.94
CA VAL A 99 28.96 -29.08 -3.80
C VAL A 99 29.50 -29.68 -5.10
N GLY A 100 30.46 -30.60 -4.97
CA GLY A 100 31.00 -31.36 -6.10
C GLY A 100 30.09 -32.54 -6.54
N PRO A 101 30.54 -33.36 -7.50
CA PRO A 101 29.83 -34.56 -7.98
C PRO A 101 29.70 -35.67 -6.92
N GLU A 102 30.25 -35.47 -5.73
CA GLU A 102 30.19 -36.35 -4.57
C GLU A 102 28.88 -36.24 -3.78
N VAL A 103 28.11 -35.16 -3.99
CA VAL A 103 26.81 -34.89 -3.34
C VAL A 103 25.70 -34.91 -4.38
N GLU A 104 24.61 -35.63 -4.10
CA GLU A 104 23.45 -35.68 -5.01
C GLU A 104 22.56 -34.44 -4.80
N LYS A 105 22.34 -33.67 -5.87
CA LYS A 105 21.67 -32.36 -5.89
C LYS A 105 20.23 -32.53 -6.34
N HIS A 106 19.30 -32.49 -5.40
CA HIS A 106 17.87 -32.61 -5.68
C HIS A 106 17.15 -31.26 -5.57
N ALA A 107 16.09 -31.07 -6.35
CA ALA A 107 15.15 -29.96 -6.20
C ALA A 107 13.74 -30.49 -5.93
N VAL A 108 13.08 -29.97 -4.89
CA VAL A 108 11.65 -30.21 -4.64
C VAL A 108 10.90 -28.89 -4.75
N ALA A 109 10.03 -28.78 -5.75
CA ALA A 109 9.30 -27.56 -6.08
C ALA A 109 7.83 -27.69 -5.68
N LEU A 110 7.50 -27.14 -4.52
CA LEU A 110 6.14 -27.08 -3.98
C LEU A 110 5.37 -25.96 -4.71
N ASP A 111 4.71 -26.33 -5.81
CA ASP A 111 3.91 -25.48 -6.70
C ASP A 111 2.41 -25.51 -6.36
N LEU A 112 2.13 -25.46 -5.06
CA LEU A 112 0.77 -25.40 -4.56
C LEU A 112 0.10 -24.06 -4.94
N PRO A 113 -1.21 -24.06 -5.27
CA PRO A 113 -1.93 -22.86 -5.71
C PRO A 113 -1.75 -21.65 -4.80
N ALA A 114 -1.61 -20.45 -5.39
CA ALA A 114 -1.37 -19.20 -4.67
C ALA A 114 -2.40 -18.97 -3.53
N LYS A 115 -3.69 -19.24 -3.78
CA LYS A 115 -4.76 -19.15 -2.77
C LYS A 115 -4.50 -20.04 -1.54
N LEU A 116 -3.98 -21.25 -1.75
CA LEU A 116 -3.65 -22.20 -0.67
C LEU A 116 -2.40 -21.76 0.11
N CYS A 117 -1.34 -21.34 -0.58
CA CYS A 117 -0.13 -20.77 0.03
C CYS A 117 -0.45 -19.51 0.88
N ILE A 118 -1.34 -18.65 0.39
CA ILE A 118 -1.82 -17.47 1.14
C ILE A 118 -2.67 -17.90 2.34
N SER A 119 -3.66 -18.77 2.17
CA SER A 119 -4.49 -19.28 3.28
C SER A 119 -3.63 -19.89 4.39
N ARG A 120 -2.61 -20.68 4.02
CA ARG A 120 -1.65 -21.26 4.98
C ARG A 120 -0.77 -20.21 5.65
N SER A 121 -0.28 -19.21 4.92
CA SER A 121 0.52 -18.12 5.51
C SER A 121 -0.29 -17.21 6.44
N VAL A 122 -1.56 -16.96 6.12
CA VAL A 122 -2.46 -16.13 6.93
C VAL A 122 -2.94 -16.86 8.19
N LYS A 123 -3.16 -18.19 8.12
CA LYS A 123 -3.60 -19.02 9.25
C LYS A 123 -2.46 -19.48 10.19
N ARG A 124 -1.19 -19.22 9.85
CA ARG A 124 -0.03 -19.63 10.66
C ARG A 124 0.19 -18.71 11.87
N THR A 125 -0.21 -19.18 13.05
CA THR A 125 0.45 -18.80 14.31
C THR A 125 1.91 -19.28 14.28
N GLU A 126 2.79 -18.56 14.96
CA GLU A 126 4.19 -18.96 15.28
C GLU A 126 4.99 -19.60 14.12
N HIS A 127 5.50 -18.77 13.20
CA HIS A 127 6.44 -19.21 12.16
C HIS A 127 7.66 -18.31 12.09
N GLU A 128 8.83 -18.93 12.09
CA GLU A 128 10.20 -18.37 12.11
C GLU A 128 10.34 -17.05 11.30
N GLY A 129 9.96 -17.06 10.02
CA GLY A 129 10.01 -15.91 9.12
C GLY A 129 9.02 -14.74 9.37
N ASN A 130 8.30 -14.71 10.50
CA ASN A 130 7.41 -13.60 10.93
C ASN A 130 6.34 -13.14 9.91
N LEU A 131 5.93 -14.03 8.99
CA LEU A 131 5.17 -13.69 7.79
C LEU A 131 3.64 -13.92 7.97
N GLN A 132 3.01 -13.10 8.80
CA GLN A 132 1.63 -13.27 9.26
C GLN A 132 0.64 -12.21 8.74
N GLY A 133 -0.66 -12.53 8.81
CA GLY A 133 -1.77 -11.62 8.51
C GLY A 133 -1.84 -11.13 7.06
N GLY A 134 -2.57 -10.04 6.81
CA GLY A 134 -2.83 -9.53 5.44
C GLY A 134 -1.58 -9.17 4.62
N LYS A 135 -0.43 -8.94 5.27
CA LYS A 135 0.86 -8.75 4.59
C LYS A 135 1.30 -10.00 3.83
N ALA A 136 0.96 -11.20 4.32
CA ALA A 136 1.34 -12.46 3.70
C ALA A 136 0.80 -12.61 2.27
N ALA A 137 -0.44 -12.18 2.00
CA ALA A 137 -1.01 -12.20 0.64
C ALA A 137 -0.19 -11.34 -0.34
N ALA A 138 0.14 -10.11 0.06
CA ALA A 138 0.92 -9.17 -0.75
C ALA A 138 2.41 -9.56 -0.91
N VAL A 139 2.94 -10.40 -0.02
CA VAL A 139 4.30 -10.94 -0.12
C VAL A 139 4.32 -12.22 -0.96
N VAL A 140 3.40 -13.17 -0.72
CA VAL A 140 3.28 -14.40 -1.53
C VAL A 140 3.05 -14.07 -3.00
N ASN A 141 2.12 -13.17 -3.34
CA ASN A 141 1.89 -12.78 -4.73
C ASN A 141 3.13 -12.13 -5.38
N ARG A 142 3.82 -11.24 -4.66
CA ARG A 142 5.06 -10.58 -5.11
C ARG A 142 6.24 -11.55 -5.27
N MET A 143 6.26 -12.60 -4.46
CA MET A 143 7.24 -13.68 -4.53
C MET A 143 6.94 -14.62 -5.70
N LEU A 144 5.68 -14.96 -5.93
CA LEU A 144 5.24 -15.78 -7.08
C LEU A 144 5.47 -15.08 -8.43
N GLN A 145 5.39 -13.74 -8.48
CA GLN A 145 5.81 -12.94 -9.65
C GLN A 145 7.30 -13.11 -10.05
N LYS A 146 8.13 -13.72 -9.20
CA LYS A 146 9.53 -14.06 -9.47
C LYS A 146 9.80 -15.57 -9.51
N LYS A 147 8.76 -16.40 -9.62
CA LYS A 147 8.91 -17.85 -9.57
C LYS A 147 9.38 -18.41 -10.91
N GLU A 148 10.53 -19.07 -10.88
CA GLU A 148 11.08 -19.89 -11.94
C GLU A 148 11.16 -21.34 -11.45
N LEU A 149 10.52 -22.28 -12.14
CA LEU A 149 10.71 -23.70 -11.83
C LEU A 149 12.16 -24.14 -12.09
N PRO A 150 12.73 -25.03 -11.26
CA PRO A 150 14.09 -25.54 -11.45
C PRO A 150 14.19 -26.36 -12.73
N LYS A 151 15.33 -26.28 -13.42
CA LYS A 151 15.64 -27.04 -14.65
C LYS A 151 16.88 -27.92 -14.45
N LEU A 152 16.94 -29.07 -15.12
CA LEU A 152 18.09 -29.99 -15.00
C LEU A 152 19.42 -29.31 -15.40
N ASN A 153 19.40 -28.40 -16.37
CA ASN A 153 20.55 -27.58 -16.77
C ASN A 153 20.96 -26.48 -15.76
N GLU A 154 20.38 -26.45 -14.56
CA GLU A 154 20.94 -25.73 -13.40
C GLU A 154 21.98 -26.56 -12.63
N GLY A 155 22.08 -27.87 -12.88
CA GLY A 155 23.00 -28.80 -12.20
C GLY A 155 22.34 -29.78 -11.23
N TYR A 156 21.01 -29.95 -11.33
CA TYR A 156 20.24 -30.90 -10.53
C TYR A 156 20.27 -32.30 -11.13
N ASP A 157 20.50 -33.31 -10.29
CA ASP A 157 20.44 -34.72 -10.70
C ASP A 157 18.98 -35.21 -10.69
N ARG A 158 18.16 -34.73 -9.75
CA ARG A 158 16.74 -35.03 -9.64
C ARG A 158 15.90 -33.78 -9.38
N ILE A 159 14.76 -33.66 -10.05
CA ILE A 159 13.75 -32.60 -9.83
C ILE A 159 12.38 -33.24 -9.60
N THR A 160 11.68 -32.82 -8.55
CA THR A 160 10.30 -33.23 -8.26
C THR A 160 9.43 -31.99 -8.08
N VAL A 161 8.41 -31.84 -8.92
CA VAL A 161 7.39 -30.79 -8.79
C VAL A 161 6.17 -31.37 -8.08
N CYS A 162 5.57 -30.59 -7.18
CA CYS A 162 4.34 -30.97 -6.47
C CYS A 162 3.29 -29.88 -6.69
N GLN A 163 2.20 -30.20 -7.40
CA GLN A 163 1.13 -29.27 -7.75
C GLN A 163 -0.04 -29.34 -6.76
N ASP A 164 -0.28 -30.50 -6.16
CA ASP A 164 -1.29 -30.70 -5.11
C ASP A 164 -0.75 -31.50 -3.90
N GLU A 165 -1.58 -31.63 -2.86
CA GLU A 165 -1.20 -32.26 -1.59
C GLU A 165 -0.83 -33.74 -1.72
N LYS A 166 -1.35 -34.45 -2.74
CA LYS A 166 -0.99 -35.85 -2.98
C LYS A 166 0.44 -35.95 -3.52
N ASP A 167 0.83 -35.03 -4.39
CA ASP A 167 2.22 -34.93 -4.86
C ASP A 167 3.17 -34.63 -3.70
N VAL A 168 2.77 -33.73 -2.78
CA VAL A 168 3.58 -33.40 -1.60
C VAL A 168 3.72 -34.61 -0.67
N GLN A 169 2.63 -35.34 -0.40
CA GLN A 169 2.69 -36.54 0.43
C GLN A 169 3.50 -37.67 -0.24
N GLY A 170 3.37 -37.85 -1.55
CA GLY A 170 4.19 -38.79 -2.32
C GLY A 170 5.68 -38.45 -2.26
N ALA A 171 6.03 -37.16 -2.36
CA ALA A 171 7.39 -36.69 -2.17
C ALA A 171 7.89 -36.91 -0.72
N ILE A 172 7.08 -36.62 0.31
CA ILE A 172 7.43 -36.91 1.72
C ILE A 172 7.72 -38.41 1.87
N ASN A 173 6.81 -39.28 1.42
CA ASN A 173 7.00 -40.74 1.50
C ASN A 173 8.30 -41.18 0.80
N THR A 174 8.62 -40.59 -0.36
CA THR A 174 9.85 -40.88 -1.12
C THR A 174 11.13 -40.51 -0.36
N TYR A 175 11.16 -39.36 0.31
CA TYR A 175 12.34 -38.92 1.08
C TYR A 175 12.40 -39.52 2.50
N THR A 176 11.27 -39.93 3.06
CA THR A 176 11.19 -40.68 4.32
C THR A 176 11.66 -42.13 4.17
N ALA A 177 11.32 -42.77 3.05
CA ALA A 177 11.77 -44.13 2.74
C ALA A 177 13.23 -44.21 2.24
N LEU A 178 13.93 -43.07 2.13
CA LEU A 178 15.30 -43.01 1.65
C LEU A 178 16.29 -43.37 2.76
N GLY A 179 16.78 -44.61 2.76
CA GLY A 179 17.76 -45.11 3.72
C GLY A 179 19.13 -44.40 3.62
N PRO A 180 20.05 -44.67 4.57
CA PRO A 180 21.32 -43.95 4.69
C PRO A 180 22.18 -43.97 3.43
N SER A 181 22.20 -45.07 2.68
CA SER A 181 22.99 -45.25 1.45
C SER A 181 22.18 -45.16 0.16
N ASP A 182 20.85 -45.09 0.26
CA ASP A 182 19.93 -45.24 -0.88
C ASP A 182 19.97 -44.04 -1.83
N LYS A 183 19.64 -44.28 -3.09
CA LYS A 183 19.60 -43.26 -4.15
C LYS A 183 18.24 -43.21 -4.81
N LEU A 184 17.83 -42.02 -5.25
CA LEU A 184 16.63 -41.84 -6.07
C LEU A 184 17.02 -41.78 -7.56
N PRO A 185 16.16 -42.26 -8.49
CA PRO A 185 16.44 -42.16 -9.90
C PRO A 185 16.53 -40.67 -10.32
N PRO A 186 17.52 -40.31 -11.16
CA PRO A 186 17.68 -38.94 -11.68
C PRO A 186 16.57 -38.59 -12.68
N GLY A 187 16.47 -37.31 -13.04
CA GLY A 187 15.50 -36.79 -14.01
C GLY A 187 14.41 -35.91 -13.40
N PHE A 188 13.31 -35.71 -14.13
CA PHE A 188 12.25 -34.76 -13.82
C PHE A 188 10.91 -35.48 -13.55
N PHE A 189 10.27 -35.17 -12.43
CA PHE A 189 9.09 -35.88 -11.91
C PHE A 189 7.99 -34.89 -11.48
N GLY A 190 6.73 -35.29 -11.60
CA GLY A 190 5.59 -34.50 -11.09
C GLY A 190 5.06 -33.39 -12.02
N GLN A 191 5.31 -33.48 -13.32
CA GLN A 191 4.69 -32.62 -14.32
C GLN A 191 3.51 -33.35 -14.98
N LYS A 192 2.34 -32.70 -15.03
CA LYS A 192 1.21 -33.15 -15.87
C LYS A 192 1.50 -32.77 -17.32
N ASN A 193 1.36 -33.72 -18.24
CA ASN A 193 1.74 -33.57 -19.66
C ASN A 193 1.01 -32.40 -20.32
N SER A 194 1.76 -31.56 -21.04
CA SER A 194 1.21 -30.46 -21.86
C SER A 194 0.81 -30.88 -23.28
N ASP A 195 1.02 -32.14 -23.65
CA ASP A 195 0.85 -32.65 -25.01
C ASP A 195 -0.53 -33.25 -25.32
N ALA A 196 -1.58 -32.63 -24.77
CA ALA A 196 -2.94 -32.75 -25.29
C ALA A 196 -3.22 -31.50 -26.16
N LYS A 197 -2.89 -31.60 -27.46
CA LYS A 197 -3.07 -30.51 -28.44
C LYS A 197 -4.49 -30.47 -29.02
N VAL A 198 -4.79 -29.35 -29.71
CA VAL A 198 -6.00 -29.05 -30.52
C VAL A 198 -7.29 -28.94 -29.67
N GLN A 199 -8.21 -27.98 -29.85
CA GLN A 199 -8.49 -27.10 -31.00
C GLN A 199 -8.42 -25.58 -30.73
N LEU A 200 -8.37 -24.83 -31.83
CA LEU A 200 -8.47 -23.38 -31.92
C LEU A 200 -9.91 -22.97 -32.27
N GLY A 201 -10.35 -21.79 -31.79
CA GLY A 201 -11.68 -21.23 -32.02
C GLY A 201 -12.65 -21.51 -30.85
N ILE A 202 -13.62 -20.64 -30.52
CA ILE A 202 -14.07 -19.40 -31.17
C ILE A 202 -14.15 -18.23 -30.14
N MET A 203 -14.05 -17.02 -30.69
CA MET A 203 -14.16 -15.64 -30.17
C MET A 203 -14.93 -15.43 -28.84
N LYS A 204 -14.56 -14.53 -27.90
CA LYS A 204 -13.98 -13.16 -27.93
C LYS A 204 -15.02 -12.06 -28.28
N PHE A 205 -14.92 -10.92 -27.56
CA PHE A 205 -15.88 -9.79 -27.51
C PHE A 205 -17.13 -10.11 -26.65
N LEU A 206 -17.78 -9.16 -25.96
CA LEU A 206 -17.98 -7.73 -26.24
C LEU A 206 -17.07 -6.73 -25.50
N LYS A 207 -16.73 -5.63 -26.21
CA LYS A 207 -16.36 -4.32 -25.64
C LYS A 207 -16.74 -3.22 -26.65
N LYS A 208 -17.75 -2.40 -26.32
CA LYS A 208 -18.24 -1.16 -26.98
C LYS A 208 -18.32 -1.08 -28.53
N LYS A 209 -19.56 -0.93 -29.05
CA LYS A 209 -20.14 0.29 -29.67
C LYS A 209 -19.16 1.39 -30.16
N ASP A 210 -19.37 2.11 -31.28
CA ASP A 210 -20.49 2.31 -32.24
C ASP A 210 -19.89 2.42 -33.69
N PRO A 211 -20.56 2.91 -34.78
CA PRO A 211 -21.98 3.00 -35.20
C PRO A 211 -22.25 2.18 -36.52
N PRO A 212 -23.46 2.20 -37.15
CA PRO A 212 -23.83 1.25 -38.22
C PRO A 212 -23.60 1.70 -39.67
N GLY A 213 -23.55 0.73 -40.61
CA GLY A 213 -23.49 0.96 -42.06
C GLY A 213 -23.90 -0.25 -42.93
N CYS A 214 -25.18 -0.27 -43.35
CA CYS A 214 -25.87 -0.90 -44.50
C CYS A 214 -25.46 -2.27 -45.15
N SER A 215 -26.50 -2.91 -45.73
CA SER A 215 -26.48 -3.76 -46.95
C SER A 215 -26.08 -5.25 -46.88
N ASP A 216 -27.07 -6.09 -46.55
CA ASP A 216 -27.67 -7.14 -47.41
C ASP A 216 -26.87 -8.28 -48.08
N THR A 217 -27.64 -9.32 -48.45
CA THR A 217 -27.32 -10.52 -49.27
C THR A 217 -26.77 -11.72 -48.46
N VAL A 218 -27.49 -12.80 -48.08
CA VAL A 218 -28.58 -13.65 -48.64
C VAL A 218 -28.06 -14.96 -49.26
N MET A 219 -28.75 -16.08 -48.95
CA MET A 219 -28.63 -17.46 -49.47
C MET A 219 -27.42 -18.32 -49.00
N ASN A 220 -27.52 -19.66 -48.90
CA ASN A 220 -28.62 -20.59 -48.55
C ASN A 220 -28.05 -22.02 -48.29
N VAL A 221 -28.93 -23.04 -48.17
CA VAL A 221 -28.66 -24.51 -48.21
C VAL A 221 -28.04 -25.06 -46.89
N SER A 222 -28.78 -25.73 -45.97
CA SER A 222 -29.48 -27.04 -46.05
C SER A 222 -28.49 -28.21 -46.28
N ARG A 223 -28.49 -29.40 -45.66
CA ARG A 223 -29.40 -30.28 -44.87
C ARG A 223 -28.50 -31.44 -44.34
N ASP A 224 -28.90 -32.50 -43.62
CA ASP A 224 -30.20 -32.98 -43.12
C ASP A 224 -30.03 -33.74 -41.77
N ASN A 225 -31.12 -34.30 -41.24
CA ASN A 225 -31.27 -35.02 -39.97
C ASN A 225 -30.71 -36.46 -39.98
N THR A 226 -30.47 -37.04 -38.78
CA THR A 226 -31.20 -38.25 -38.33
C THR A 226 -31.16 -38.46 -36.79
N LEU A 227 -32.08 -39.29 -36.26
CA LEU A 227 -32.37 -39.53 -34.83
C LEU A 227 -32.22 -41.01 -34.43
N SER A 228 -31.85 -41.26 -33.16
CA SER A 228 -32.32 -42.40 -32.31
C SER A 228 -31.78 -42.20 -30.88
N HIS A 229 -32.52 -42.16 -29.76
CA HIS A 229 -33.49 -43.11 -29.14
C HIS A 229 -32.90 -44.46 -28.66
N ALA A 230 -33.27 -45.09 -27.53
CA ALA A 230 -33.58 -44.62 -26.15
C ALA A 230 -34.02 -45.79 -25.19
N THR A 231 -33.33 -46.03 -24.05
CA THR A 231 -33.72 -46.94 -22.91
C THR A 231 -32.85 -46.65 -21.66
N LYS A 232 -33.26 -46.51 -20.37
CA LYS A 232 -34.54 -46.35 -19.64
C LYS A 232 -35.26 -47.56 -18.97
N GLU A 233 -34.75 -48.09 -17.85
CA GLU A 233 -35.47 -48.69 -16.67
C GLU A 233 -34.51 -48.67 -15.43
N LYS A 234 -34.85 -48.20 -14.21
CA LYS A 234 -35.76 -48.65 -13.10
C LYS A 234 -35.08 -49.64 -12.11
N ASP A 235 -35.32 -49.60 -10.78
CA ASP A 235 -36.32 -48.87 -9.96
C ASP A 235 -35.92 -48.63 -8.47
N SER A 236 -36.57 -47.64 -7.80
CA SER A 236 -36.89 -47.45 -6.34
C SER A 236 -35.91 -47.82 -5.18
N ASN A 237 -35.83 -47.17 -4.00
CA ASN A 237 -36.64 -46.18 -3.24
C ASN A 237 -35.74 -44.97 -2.83
N GLN A 238 -36.15 -43.70 -2.63
CA GLN A 238 -37.18 -43.08 -1.75
C GLN A 238 -36.94 -43.28 -0.23
N LEU A 239 -37.08 -42.30 0.67
CA LEU A 239 -37.58 -40.90 0.63
C LEU A 239 -36.42 -39.88 0.81
N LEU A 240 -36.44 -38.59 0.38
CA LEU A 240 -37.38 -37.47 0.60
C LEU A 240 -37.47 -37.03 2.08
N GLU A 241 -37.54 -35.73 2.42
CA GLU A 241 -38.24 -34.62 1.75
C GLU A 241 -37.37 -33.36 1.45
N SER A 242 -37.95 -32.33 0.82
CA SER A 242 -37.26 -31.25 0.07
C SER A 242 -37.98 -29.89 0.10
N CYS A 243 -37.74 -29.03 -0.92
CA CYS A 243 -38.47 -27.80 -1.29
C CYS A 243 -38.19 -26.51 -0.46
N GLU A 244 -38.25 -25.28 -1.01
CA GLU A 244 -37.93 -24.79 -2.38
C GLU A 244 -37.84 -23.24 -2.39
N GLU A 245 -37.38 -22.61 -3.48
CA GLU A 245 -37.53 -21.17 -3.71
C GLU A 245 -38.91 -20.81 -4.28
N PRO A 246 -39.52 -19.67 -3.89
CA PRO A 246 -40.53 -18.99 -4.69
C PRO A 246 -40.05 -17.62 -5.23
N LYS A 247 -40.42 -17.29 -6.48
CA LYS A 247 -40.16 -15.98 -7.11
C LYS A 247 -41.41 -15.09 -7.11
N MET A 248 -41.16 -13.79 -7.00
CA MET A 248 -42.01 -12.63 -7.37
C MET A 248 -43.53 -12.80 -7.50
N ALA A 249 -44.28 -12.03 -6.69
CA ALA A 249 -45.53 -11.39 -7.13
C ALA A 249 -45.87 -10.14 -6.28
N SER A 250 -46.72 -9.27 -6.85
CA SER A 250 -47.44 -8.15 -6.23
C SER A 250 -46.68 -6.83 -5.93
N VAL A 251 -47.26 -5.72 -6.42
CA VAL A 251 -46.93 -4.34 -6.07
C VAL A 251 -48.03 -3.82 -5.14
N GLY A 252 -47.69 -3.36 -3.94
CA GLY A 252 -48.70 -2.90 -2.97
C GLY A 252 -48.13 -2.30 -1.68
N SER A 253 -47.83 -1.00 -1.70
CA SER A 253 -47.68 -0.08 -0.55
C SER A 253 -47.06 -0.60 0.77
N SER A 254 -45.75 -0.35 0.96
CA SER A 254 -45.18 -0.10 2.30
C SER A 254 -43.95 0.82 2.24
N ILE A 255 -44.16 2.03 1.73
CA ILE A 255 -43.13 3.09 1.69
C ILE A 255 -42.76 3.48 3.13
N SER A 256 -41.65 2.97 3.66
CA SER A 256 -40.91 3.54 4.82
C SER A 256 -39.59 2.83 5.17
N LEU A 257 -39.45 1.51 4.95
CA LEU A 257 -38.40 0.74 5.65
C LEU A 257 -36.97 0.85 5.08
N GLU A 258 -36.79 1.26 3.82
CA GLU A 258 -35.47 1.27 3.18
C GLU A 258 -34.55 2.42 3.65
N ASN A 259 -35.13 3.53 4.11
CA ASN A 259 -34.40 4.75 4.49
C ASN A 259 -33.97 4.81 5.97
N ALA A 260 -34.06 3.69 6.70
CA ALA A 260 -33.65 3.64 8.11
C ALA A 260 -32.13 3.91 8.28
N PRO A 261 -31.71 4.93 9.04
CA PRO A 261 -30.29 5.23 9.26
C PRO A 261 -29.55 3.99 9.77
N THR A 262 -28.49 3.57 9.08
CA THR A 262 -27.84 2.28 9.34
C THR A 262 -26.34 2.46 9.60
N LEU A 263 -25.88 1.98 10.75
CA LEU A 263 -24.47 1.88 11.12
C LEU A 263 -23.95 0.47 10.83
N ALA A 264 -23.03 0.35 9.89
CA ALA A 264 -22.18 -0.84 9.79
C ALA A 264 -20.92 -0.68 10.64
N PHE A 265 -20.56 -1.69 11.43
CA PHE A 265 -19.34 -1.67 12.23
C PHE A 265 -18.60 -3.02 12.19
N PRO A 266 -17.25 -3.01 12.17
CA PRO A 266 -16.46 -4.22 12.33
C PRO A 266 -16.34 -4.56 13.82
N SER A 267 -16.01 -5.82 14.13
CA SER A 267 -15.63 -6.18 15.50
C SER A 267 -14.34 -5.44 15.91
N ILE A 268 -14.46 -4.59 16.93
CA ILE A 268 -13.37 -3.75 17.43
C ILE A 268 -12.36 -4.61 18.20
N SER A 269 -11.07 -4.33 18.01
CA SER A 269 -9.90 -4.96 18.66
C SER A 269 -9.66 -6.47 18.45
N THR A 270 -10.60 -7.25 17.90
CA THR A 270 -10.45 -8.71 17.74
C THR A 270 -9.48 -9.15 16.65
N ALA A 271 -9.06 -8.25 15.75
CA ALA A 271 -8.08 -8.51 14.70
C ALA A 271 -6.67 -8.05 15.11
N ASP A 272 -6.19 -6.92 14.55
CA ASP A 272 -4.84 -6.34 14.75
C ASP A 272 -4.37 -6.20 16.21
N PHE A 273 -5.30 -6.15 17.17
CA PHE A 273 -5.11 -5.92 18.60
C PHE A 273 -5.33 -7.18 19.46
N HIS A 274 -5.57 -8.35 18.86
CA HIS A 274 -5.60 -9.68 19.50
C HIS A 274 -6.59 -9.82 20.69
N PHE A 275 -7.66 -9.04 20.76
CA PHE A 275 -8.63 -9.17 21.85
C PHE A 275 -9.44 -10.48 21.73
N ASN A 276 -9.59 -11.20 22.84
CA ASN A 276 -10.31 -12.49 22.91
C ASN A 276 -11.74 -12.41 22.32
N LEU A 277 -12.06 -13.35 21.41
CA LEU A 277 -13.31 -13.34 20.63
C LEU A 277 -14.57 -13.56 21.49
N GLU A 278 -14.50 -14.40 22.53
CA GLU A 278 -15.64 -14.65 23.41
C GLU A 278 -16.00 -13.37 24.15
N LYS A 279 -15.03 -12.81 24.89
CA LYS A 279 -15.22 -11.56 25.65
C LYS A 279 -15.60 -10.37 24.75
N ALA A 280 -15.13 -10.34 23.51
CA ALA A 280 -15.58 -9.35 22.53
C ALA A 280 -17.05 -9.57 22.13
N SER A 281 -17.47 -10.80 21.84
CA SER A 281 -18.88 -11.10 21.50
C SER A 281 -19.84 -10.78 22.65
N ASP A 282 -19.47 -11.09 23.89
CA ASP A 282 -20.25 -10.78 25.08
C ASP A 282 -20.48 -9.26 25.18
N ILE A 283 -19.42 -8.47 25.02
CA ILE A 283 -19.46 -6.99 25.09
C ILE A 283 -20.18 -6.38 23.89
N ILE A 284 -20.09 -6.97 22.69
CA ILE A 284 -20.86 -6.53 21.52
C ILE A 284 -22.36 -6.70 21.80
N VAL A 285 -22.78 -7.88 22.26
CA VAL A 285 -24.21 -8.16 22.52
C VAL A 285 -24.74 -7.31 23.68
N GLU A 286 -23.99 -7.20 24.78
CA GLU A 286 -24.28 -6.28 25.91
C GLU A 286 -24.53 -4.85 25.43
N LYS A 287 -23.65 -4.32 24.57
CA LYS A 287 -23.71 -2.92 24.12
C LYS A 287 -24.74 -2.70 23.01
N VAL A 288 -25.03 -3.71 22.20
CA VAL A 288 -26.14 -3.65 21.24
C VAL A 288 -27.47 -3.66 21.98
N GLU A 289 -27.68 -4.58 22.93
CA GLU A 289 -28.88 -4.68 23.77
C GLU A 289 -29.17 -3.35 24.49
N GLU A 290 -28.14 -2.69 25.02
CA GLU A 290 -28.25 -1.39 25.69
C GLU A 290 -28.63 -0.23 24.76
N TYR A 291 -28.32 -0.29 23.45
CA TYR A 291 -28.51 0.83 22.51
C TYR A 291 -29.60 0.61 21.44
N VAL A 292 -29.96 -0.63 21.11
CA VAL A 292 -30.94 -0.97 20.05
C VAL A 292 -32.33 -0.35 20.29
N ASN A 293 -32.68 -0.14 21.57
CA ASN A 293 -33.91 0.52 21.99
C ASN A 293 -33.77 2.05 22.09
N LYS A 294 -32.55 2.58 22.31
CA LYS A 294 -32.25 4.02 22.35
C LYS A 294 -32.16 4.67 20.97
N LEU A 295 -31.94 3.87 19.93
CA LEU A 295 -31.65 4.33 18.56
C LEU A 295 -32.90 4.53 17.67
N GLY A 296 -34.12 4.49 18.22
CA GLY A 296 -35.34 4.79 17.48
C GLY A 296 -35.62 3.80 16.35
N ASN A 297 -35.62 4.28 15.10
CA ASN A 297 -35.77 3.48 13.88
C ASN A 297 -34.44 3.01 13.27
N ALA A 298 -33.29 3.46 13.80
CA ALA A 298 -31.98 3.21 13.21
C ALA A 298 -31.50 1.77 13.45
N ARG A 299 -30.67 1.27 12.54
CA ARG A 299 -30.17 -0.12 12.50
C ARG A 299 -28.68 -0.21 12.80
N LEU A 300 -28.29 -1.29 13.46
CA LEU A 300 -26.92 -1.67 13.79
C LEU A 300 -26.54 -2.94 13.03
N VAL A 301 -25.39 -2.97 12.35
CA VAL A 301 -24.95 -4.14 11.58
C VAL A 301 -23.49 -4.48 11.90
N LEU A 302 -23.26 -5.67 12.45
CA LEU A 302 -21.90 -6.19 12.64
C LEU A 302 -21.41 -6.83 11.33
N VAL A 303 -20.28 -6.33 10.80
CA VAL A 303 -19.72 -6.73 9.50
C VAL A 303 -18.38 -7.43 9.64
N ASP A 304 -18.19 -8.53 8.91
CA ASP A 304 -16.86 -9.13 8.66
C ASP A 304 -16.79 -9.74 7.25
N LEU A 305 -15.57 -9.94 6.74
CA LEU A 305 -15.26 -10.34 5.35
C LEU A 305 -15.53 -11.81 5.03
N SER A 306 -15.88 -12.65 6.02
CA SER A 306 -15.89 -14.11 5.88
C SER A 306 -17.19 -14.73 6.38
N GLN A 307 -17.78 -15.62 5.57
CA GLN A 307 -18.93 -16.45 5.99
C GLN A 307 -18.57 -17.39 7.16
N HIS A 308 -17.29 -17.73 7.30
CA HIS A 308 -16.77 -18.53 8.43
C HIS A 308 -16.15 -17.66 9.53
N SER A 309 -16.62 -16.42 9.71
CA SER A 309 -16.17 -15.56 10.80
C SER A 309 -16.69 -16.06 12.15
N LYS A 310 -15.79 -16.49 13.03
CA LYS A 310 -16.18 -16.95 14.38
C LYS A 310 -16.88 -15.84 15.16
N ILE A 311 -16.46 -14.57 15.03
CA ILE A 311 -17.10 -13.46 15.76
C ILE A 311 -18.52 -13.19 15.26
N LEU A 312 -18.80 -13.35 13.95
CA LEU A 312 -20.18 -13.25 13.44
C LEU A 312 -21.07 -14.41 13.90
N SER A 313 -20.54 -15.63 14.10
CA SER A 313 -21.32 -16.71 14.72
C SER A 313 -21.61 -16.35 16.18
N LEU A 314 -20.58 -16.20 17.02
CA LEU A 314 -20.73 -15.94 18.45
C LEU A 314 -21.69 -14.78 18.77
N VAL A 315 -21.64 -13.69 17.99
CA VAL A 315 -22.55 -12.55 18.19
C VAL A 315 -23.96 -12.83 17.69
N ARG A 316 -24.15 -13.58 16.60
CA ARG A 316 -25.49 -14.00 16.15
C ARG A 316 -26.14 -14.93 17.17
N ASP A 317 -25.39 -15.91 17.63
CA ASP A 317 -25.84 -16.97 18.53
C ASP A 317 -26.26 -16.33 19.88
N LYS A 318 -25.39 -15.49 20.47
CA LYS A 318 -25.67 -14.75 21.72
C LYS A 318 -26.74 -13.65 21.57
N ALA A 319 -26.89 -13.04 20.39
CA ALA A 319 -27.97 -12.07 20.14
C ALA A 319 -29.35 -12.73 20.02
N ALA A 320 -29.40 -13.98 19.51
CA ALA A 320 -30.60 -14.80 19.51
C ALA A 320 -30.98 -15.25 20.93
N GLU A 321 -30.01 -15.69 21.73
CA GLU A 321 -30.20 -15.97 23.17
C GLU A 321 -30.77 -14.76 23.93
N LYS A 322 -30.32 -13.54 23.60
CA LYS A 322 -30.83 -12.28 24.15
C LYS A 322 -32.11 -11.75 23.49
N ASN A 323 -32.70 -12.46 22.53
CA ASN A 323 -33.93 -12.06 21.81
C ASN A 323 -33.85 -10.62 21.22
N ILE A 324 -32.68 -10.22 20.74
CA ILE A 324 -32.48 -8.89 20.12
C ILE A 324 -33.22 -8.84 18.78
N ASP A 325 -33.96 -7.77 18.51
CA ASP A 325 -34.73 -7.60 17.27
C ASP A 325 -33.83 -7.65 16.02
N SER A 326 -33.94 -8.76 15.28
CA SER A 326 -33.25 -9.02 14.02
C SER A 326 -33.44 -7.95 12.94
N LYS A 327 -34.50 -7.12 13.00
CA LYS A 327 -34.73 -6.00 12.08
C LYS A 327 -33.88 -4.77 12.43
N LYS A 328 -33.51 -4.63 13.70
CA LYS A 328 -32.66 -3.53 14.22
C LYS A 328 -31.21 -3.93 14.39
N PHE A 329 -30.90 -5.18 14.71
CA PHE A 329 -29.53 -5.69 14.77
C PHE A 329 -29.37 -7.03 14.04
N PHE A 330 -28.39 -7.10 13.15
CA PHE A 330 -28.01 -8.34 12.48
C PHE A 330 -26.51 -8.40 12.13
N THR A 331 -26.04 -9.61 11.82
CA THR A 331 -24.69 -9.85 11.29
C THR A 331 -24.72 -9.89 9.78
N PHE A 332 -23.77 -9.24 9.11
CA PHE A 332 -23.65 -9.23 7.66
C PHE A 332 -22.25 -9.66 7.20
N VAL A 333 -22.17 -10.43 6.12
CA VAL A 333 -20.90 -10.88 5.55
C VAL A 333 -20.59 -10.05 4.31
N GLY A 334 -19.51 -9.27 4.36
CA GLY A 334 -19.13 -8.42 3.24
C GLY A 334 -17.95 -7.51 3.55
N ASN A 335 -17.51 -6.78 2.53
CA ASN A 335 -16.54 -5.71 2.72
C ASN A 335 -17.28 -4.43 3.18
N ILE A 336 -16.92 -3.90 4.36
CA ILE A 336 -17.51 -2.67 4.90
C ILE A 336 -17.34 -1.44 4.00
N THR A 337 -16.39 -1.48 3.05
CA THR A 337 -16.21 -0.41 2.05
C THR A 337 -16.95 -0.64 0.74
N LYS A 338 -17.80 -1.68 0.65
CA LYS A 338 -18.56 -2.10 -0.53
C LYS A 338 -19.92 -2.74 -0.20
N LEU A 339 -20.54 -2.30 0.90
CA LEU A 339 -21.76 -2.93 1.41
C LEU A 339 -22.93 -2.80 0.45
N TYR A 340 -23.02 -1.71 -0.30
CA TYR A 340 -24.06 -1.51 -1.29
C TYR A 340 -23.66 -2.12 -2.64
N SER A 341 -22.46 -1.82 -3.15
CA SER A 341 -22.06 -2.24 -4.51
C SER A 341 -21.76 -3.73 -4.68
N GLU A 342 -21.32 -4.44 -3.62
CA GLU A 342 -21.10 -5.89 -3.62
C GLU A 342 -22.10 -6.66 -2.73
N GLY A 343 -22.74 -5.99 -1.77
CA GLY A 343 -23.63 -6.63 -0.77
C GLY A 343 -25.11 -6.25 -0.84
N GLY A 344 -25.50 -5.22 -1.61
CA GLY A 344 -26.88 -4.71 -1.66
C GLY A 344 -27.38 -4.02 -0.38
N LEU A 345 -26.54 -3.86 0.65
CA LEU A 345 -26.90 -3.29 1.94
C LEU A 345 -26.46 -1.82 2.04
N HIS A 346 -27.43 -0.91 2.05
CA HIS A 346 -27.16 0.53 2.13
C HIS A 346 -26.89 0.97 3.58
N CYS A 347 -25.71 1.56 3.84
CA CYS A 347 -25.23 1.94 5.18
C CYS A 347 -24.71 3.38 5.21
N ASN A 348 -25.54 4.33 5.65
CA ASN A 348 -25.21 5.75 5.67
C ASN A 348 -24.06 6.11 6.62
N VAL A 349 -23.71 5.25 7.58
CA VAL A 349 -22.61 5.43 8.53
C VAL A 349 -21.79 4.14 8.62
N ILE A 350 -20.46 4.26 8.64
CA ILE A 350 -19.58 3.11 8.92
C ILE A 350 -18.60 3.40 10.07
N ALA A 351 -18.29 2.39 10.87
CA ALA A 351 -17.25 2.46 11.89
C ALA A 351 -15.89 1.97 11.37
N ASN A 352 -14.81 2.58 11.84
CA ASN A 352 -13.44 2.24 11.52
C ASN A 352 -12.65 1.92 12.80
N ALA A 353 -12.23 0.66 12.98
CA ALA A 353 -11.29 0.27 14.04
C ALA A 353 -9.90 0.84 13.73
N THR A 354 -9.62 2.02 14.28
CA THR A 354 -8.51 2.88 13.84
C THR A 354 -7.23 2.71 14.66
N ASN A 355 -6.20 3.48 14.32
CA ASN A 355 -4.99 3.64 15.13
C ASN A 355 -5.00 5.00 15.85
N TRP A 356 -4.28 5.10 16.98
CA TRP A 356 -4.25 6.30 17.83
C TRP A 356 -3.80 7.61 17.14
N ARG A 357 -3.18 7.53 15.95
CA ARG A 357 -2.74 8.69 15.14
C ARG A 357 -3.77 9.12 14.10
N LEU A 358 -4.92 8.43 14.02
CA LEU A 358 -5.98 8.66 13.03
C LEU A 358 -5.46 8.67 11.58
N LYS A 359 -4.50 7.78 11.26
CA LYS A 359 -3.81 7.73 9.96
C LYS A 359 -4.24 6.59 9.04
N PRO A 360 -4.13 6.76 7.70
CA PRO A 360 -4.24 5.66 6.74
C PRO A 360 -3.19 4.58 6.98
N GLY A 361 -3.45 3.38 6.45
CA GLY A 361 -2.58 2.22 6.59
C GLY A 361 -2.77 1.48 7.93
N GLY A 362 -1.68 0.99 8.50
CA GLY A 362 -1.67 0.06 9.65
C GLY A 362 -2.00 -1.38 9.27
N GLY A 363 -3.08 -1.56 8.51
CA GLY A 363 -3.63 -2.86 8.12
C GLY A 363 -5.15 -2.87 8.31
N GLY A 364 -5.74 -4.06 8.19
CA GLY A 364 -7.15 -4.32 8.50
C GLY A 364 -8.14 -3.36 7.86
N VAL A 365 -9.24 -3.13 8.58
CA VAL A 365 -10.36 -2.27 8.16
C VAL A 365 -9.96 -0.80 7.97
N ASN A 366 -9.03 -0.30 8.79
CA ASN A 366 -8.54 1.08 8.69
C ASN A 366 -7.83 1.36 7.36
N ALA A 367 -6.99 0.44 6.90
CA ALA A 367 -6.36 0.56 5.59
C ALA A 367 -7.39 0.50 4.45
N ALA A 368 -8.40 -0.36 4.55
CA ALA A 368 -9.47 -0.46 3.56
C ALA A 368 -10.31 0.82 3.47
N ILE A 369 -10.84 1.31 4.60
CA ILE A 369 -11.71 2.50 4.64
C ILE A 369 -10.97 3.74 4.12
N PHE A 370 -9.73 3.99 4.55
CA PHE A 370 -8.95 5.11 4.01
C PHE A 370 -8.60 4.94 2.52
N SER A 371 -8.42 3.72 2.02
CA SER A 371 -8.16 3.48 0.60
C SER A 371 -9.40 3.65 -0.28
N ALA A 372 -10.60 3.35 0.24
CA ALA A 372 -11.86 3.50 -0.49
C ALA A 372 -12.40 4.93 -0.44
N ALA A 373 -12.29 5.59 0.72
CA ALA A 373 -12.74 6.97 0.90
C ALA A 373 -11.78 8.02 0.29
N GLY A 374 -10.54 7.61 -0.01
CA GLY A 374 -9.51 8.46 -0.60
C GLY A 374 -8.87 9.45 0.39
N PRO A 375 -7.96 10.32 -0.08
CA PRO A 375 -7.23 11.28 0.76
C PRO A 375 -8.15 12.31 1.44
N ILE A 376 -9.35 12.50 0.89
CA ILE A 376 -10.40 13.38 1.42
C ILE A 376 -10.77 13.00 2.85
N LEU A 377 -10.87 11.70 3.17
CA LEU A 377 -11.14 11.25 4.53
C LEU A 377 -10.00 11.62 5.48
N GLU A 378 -8.72 11.48 5.11
CA GLU A 378 -7.64 11.89 6.02
C GLU A 378 -7.67 13.40 6.31
N THR A 379 -8.04 14.23 5.34
CA THR A 379 -8.25 15.67 5.55
C THR A 379 -9.43 15.94 6.48
N ALA A 380 -10.57 15.28 6.29
CA ALA A 380 -11.74 15.41 7.17
C ALA A 380 -11.44 14.92 8.61
N THR A 381 -10.72 13.81 8.77
CA THR A 381 -10.31 13.28 10.08
C THR A 381 -9.32 14.23 10.77
N LYS A 382 -8.30 14.76 10.07
CA LYS A 382 -7.35 15.76 10.61
C LYS A 382 -8.05 17.01 11.14
N ALA A 383 -9.10 17.46 10.45
CA ALA A 383 -9.88 18.63 10.85
C ALA A 383 -10.78 18.38 12.09
N LYS A 384 -10.93 17.12 12.51
CA LYS A 384 -11.69 16.73 13.71
C LYS A 384 -10.79 16.35 14.89
N ALA A 385 -9.69 15.62 14.67
CA ALA A 385 -8.66 15.39 15.69
C ALA A 385 -7.30 14.95 15.11
N GLY A 386 -6.22 15.23 15.83
CA GLY A 386 -4.86 14.74 15.53
C GLY A 386 -4.53 13.36 16.13
N SER A 387 -5.27 12.91 17.13
CA SER A 387 -5.08 11.62 17.81
C SER A 387 -6.38 11.16 18.49
N LEU A 388 -6.41 9.90 18.94
CA LEU A 388 -7.54 9.31 19.67
C LEU A 388 -7.01 8.42 20.81
N SER A 389 -7.65 8.48 21.98
CA SER A 389 -7.37 7.63 23.13
C SER A 389 -8.21 6.34 23.10
N SER A 390 -7.69 5.26 23.71
CA SER A 390 -8.41 3.98 23.77
C SER A 390 -9.69 4.13 24.60
N GLY A 391 -10.78 3.51 24.15
CA GLY A 391 -12.10 3.67 24.75
C GLY A 391 -12.89 4.88 24.22
N LYS A 392 -12.41 5.53 23.15
CA LYS A 392 -13.08 6.68 22.51
C LYS A 392 -13.29 6.47 21.02
N ALA A 393 -14.27 7.19 20.50
CA ALA A 393 -14.60 7.30 19.09
C ALA A 393 -14.71 8.78 18.67
N ILE A 394 -14.59 9.04 17.37
CA ILE A 394 -14.78 10.38 16.78
C ILE A 394 -15.55 10.30 15.46
N VAL A 395 -16.60 11.12 15.35
CA VAL A 395 -17.46 11.23 14.17
C VAL A 395 -16.84 12.17 13.14
N VAL A 396 -16.63 11.66 11.93
CA VAL A 396 -16.11 12.43 10.79
C VAL A 396 -17.15 12.40 9.66
N PRO A 397 -17.80 13.53 9.34
CA PRO A 397 -18.61 13.65 8.13
C PRO A 397 -17.75 13.39 6.89
N LEU A 398 -18.24 12.55 5.98
CA LEU A 398 -17.56 12.22 4.74
C LEU A 398 -18.02 13.17 3.63
N PRO A 399 -17.13 13.96 3.01
CA PRO A 399 -17.52 14.85 1.91
C PRO A 399 -18.05 14.08 0.70
N SER A 400 -19.04 14.66 0.01
CA SER A 400 -19.73 14.05 -1.13
C SER A 400 -18.83 13.73 -2.33
N SER A 401 -17.66 14.38 -2.42
CA SER A 401 -16.60 14.09 -3.39
C SER A 401 -15.78 12.83 -3.09
N SER A 402 -16.06 12.12 -2.00
CA SER A 402 -15.44 10.81 -1.71
C SER A 402 -16.05 9.71 -2.60
N PRO A 403 -15.22 8.77 -3.13
CA PRO A 403 -15.73 7.59 -3.84
C PRO A 403 -16.62 6.71 -2.96
N LEU A 404 -16.37 6.68 -1.65
CA LEU A 404 -17.18 5.90 -0.69
C LEU A 404 -18.54 6.58 -0.39
N PHE A 405 -18.65 7.89 -0.52
CA PHE A 405 -19.95 8.58 -0.48
C PHE A 405 -20.76 8.29 -1.75
N SER A 406 -20.13 8.50 -2.92
CA SER A 406 -20.80 8.43 -4.22
C SER A 406 -21.05 7.00 -4.73
N GLY A 407 -20.27 6.01 -4.30
CA GLY A 407 -20.44 4.60 -4.66
C GLY A 407 -21.23 3.76 -3.65
N GLU A 408 -21.22 4.11 -2.36
CA GLU A 408 -21.81 3.29 -1.28
C GLU A 408 -22.81 4.04 -0.38
N GLY A 409 -23.08 5.32 -0.64
CA GLY A 409 -24.00 6.14 0.14
C GLY A 409 -23.52 6.51 1.55
N VAL A 410 -22.24 6.29 1.86
CA VAL A 410 -21.67 6.56 3.19
C VAL A 410 -21.54 8.06 3.44
N THR A 411 -22.30 8.58 4.39
CA THR A 411 -22.30 10.00 4.78
C THR A 411 -21.30 10.32 5.91
N HIS A 412 -20.96 9.34 6.74
CA HIS A 412 -20.12 9.52 7.92
C HIS A 412 -19.23 8.30 8.19
N VAL A 413 -18.00 8.56 8.68
CA VAL A 413 -17.08 7.55 9.21
C VAL A 413 -16.86 7.83 10.69
N ILE A 414 -17.11 6.84 11.55
CA ILE A 414 -16.82 6.93 12.99
C ILE A 414 -15.53 6.18 13.26
N HIS A 415 -14.44 6.88 13.58
CA HIS A 415 -13.17 6.26 13.93
C HIS A 415 -13.18 5.87 15.41
N VAL A 416 -12.95 4.59 15.73
CA VAL A 416 -13.03 4.01 17.08
C VAL A 416 -11.69 3.38 17.45
N LEU A 417 -11.14 3.71 18.62
CA LEU A 417 -9.94 3.04 19.14
C LEU A 417 -10.29 2.16 20.36
N GLY A 418 -10.30 0.85 20.15
CA GLY A 418 -10.47 -0.11 21.24
C GLY A 418 -9.20 -0.36 22.06
N PRO A 419 -9.26 -1.27 23.05
CA PRO A 419 -8.09 -1.75 23.80
C PRO A 419 -7.15 -2.56 22.91
N ASN A 420 -5.86 -2.63 23.29
CA ASN A 420 -4.87 -3.44 22.62
C ASN A 420 -4.33 -4.56 23.53
N MET A 421 -4.38 -5.81 23.06
CA MET A 421 -3.75 -6.99 23.70
C MET A 421 -2.53 -7.50 22.93
N ASN A 422 -2.15 -6.84 21.84
CA ASN A 422 -1.00 -7.20 21.02
C ASN A 422 0.26 -6.45 21.51
N PRO A 423 1.27 -7.13 22.10
CA PRO A 423 2.48 -6.48 22.61
C PRO A 423 3.37 -5.89 21.49
N GLN A 424 3.11 -6.24 20.22
CA GLN A 424 3.76 -5.61 19.07
C GLN A 424 3.13 -4.26 18.66
N ARG A 425 2.12 -3.78 19.40
CA ARG A 425 1.40 -2.53 19.14
C ARG A 425 1.47 -1.62 20.38
N PRO A 426 1.48 -0.27 20.21
CA PRO A 426 1.49 0.66 21.33
C PRO A 426 0.29 0.48 22.26
N ASN A 427 0.44 0.89 23.53
CA ASN A 427 -0.60 0.86 24.55
C ASN A 427 -1.21 -0.55 24.76
N CYS A 428 -0.36 -1.58 24.72
CA CYS A 428 -0.75 -2.93 25.12
C CYS A 428 -1.22 -2.93 26.59
N LEU A 429 -2.17 -3.81 26.89
CA LEU A 429 -2.69 -4.06 28.23
C LEU A 429 -2.16 -5.37 28.83
N ASP A 430 -1.25 -6.06 28.14
CA ASP A 430 -0.50 -7.24 28.63
C ASP A 430 -1.38 -8.33 29.26
N ASN A 431 -2.53 -8.60 28.62
CA ASN A 431 -3.60 -9.51 29.05
C ASN A 431 -4.40 -9.09 30.29
N ASP A 432 -4.34 -7.84 30.74
CA ASP A 432 -5.32 -7.24 31.65
C ASP A 432 -6.69 -7.12 30.97
N TYR A 433 -7.43 -8.22 30.99
CA TYR A 433 -8.80 -8.29 30.48
C TYR A 433 -9.81 -7.55 31.37
N ILE A 434 -9.48 -7.12 32.59
CA ILE A 434 -10.40 -6.33 33.42
C ILE A 434 -10.47 -4.91 32.84
N LYS A 435 -9.31 -4.26 32.72
CA LYS A 435 -9.16 -2.97 32.04
C LYS A 435 -9.48 -3.06 30.55
N GLY A 436 -9.12 -4.17 29.91
CA GLY A 436 -9.46 -4.46 28.51
C GLY A 436 -10.96 -4.47 28.26
N CYS A 437 -11.74 -5.23 29.04
CA CYS A 437 -13.20 -5.27 28.88
C CYS A 437 -13.84 -3.91 29.17
N LYS A 438 -13.34 -3.17 30.18
CA LYS A 438 -13.80 -1.79 30.44
C LYS A 438 -13.57 -0.88 29.22
N ILE A 439 -12.35 -0.85 28.67
CA ILE A 439 -12.02 0.01 27.52
C ILE A 439 -12.76 -0.42 26.25
N LEU A 440 -13.07 -1.72 26.07
CA LEU A 440 -13.89 -2.16 24.92
C LEU A 440 -15.36 -1.72 25.06
N ARG A 441 -15.94 -1.79 26.26
CA ARG A 441 -17.27 -1.24 26.56
C ARG A 441 -17.33 0.27 26.30
N GLU A 442 -16.33 1.01 26.77
CA GLU A 442 -16.21 2.46 26.54
C GLU A 442 -16.11 2.78 25.03
N ALA A 443 -15.37 1.98 24.25
CA ALA A 443 -15.25 2.13 22.80
C ALA A 443 -16.59 1.89 22.07
N TYR A 444 -17.37 0.87 22.46
CA TYR A 444 -18.69 0.61 21.86
C TYR A 444 -19.74 1.64 22.28
N SER A 445 -19.81 2.03 23.56
CA SER A 445 -20.67 3.15 23.98
C SER A 445 -20.31 4.42 23.21
N SER A 446 -19.03 4.80 23.14
CA SER A 446 -18.61 5.99 22.40
C SER A 446 -18.89 5.93 20.89
N LEU A 447 -18.91 4.74 20.28
CA LEU A 447 -19.35 4.52 18.90
C LEU A 447 -20.85 4.74 18.75
N PHE A 448 -21.66 4.10 19.59
CA PHE A 448 -23.12 4.16 19.50
C PHE A 448 -23.68 5.53 19.94
N ASP A 449 -23.05 6.21 20.89
CA ASP A 449 -23.30 7.63 21.23
C ASP A 449 -23.04 8.54 20.02
N GLY A 450 -21.92 8.30 19.33
CA GLY A 450 -21.55 9.02 18.10
C GLY A 450 -22.57 8.82 16.98
N PHE A 451 -23.06 7.60 16.81
CA PHE A 451 -24.11 7.29 15.84
C PHE A 451 -25.46 7.89 16.22
N ALA A 452 -25.88 7.77 17.49
CA ALA A 452 -27.11 8.38 18.02
C ALA A 452 -27.11 9.92 17.87
N SER A 453 -25.94 10.56 17.83
CA SER A 453 -25.79 11.99 17.53
C SER A 453 -26.10 12.32 16.06
N ILE A 454 -25.65 11.47 15.12
CA ILE A 454 -25.94 11.61 13.69
C ILE A 454 -27.43 11.42 13.41
N VAL A 455 -28.07 10.40 14.02
CA VAL A 455 -29.49 10.12 13.82
C VAL A 455 -30.36 11.30 14.25
N ARG A 456 -30.12 11.86 15.45
CA ARG A 456 -30.86 13.04 15.96
C ARG A 456 -30.70 14.27 15.07
N THR A 457 -29.48 14.58 14.62
CA THR A 457 -29.27 15.72 13.71
C THR A 457 -29.89 15.52 12.33
N GLN A 458 -30.05 14.28 11.85
CA GLN A 458 -30.82 13.98 10.64
C GLN A 458 -32.32 14.21 10.85
N GLU A 459 -32.90 13.72 11.95
CA GLU A 459 -34.31 13.94 12.31
C GLU A 459 -34.64 15.44 12.47
N GLU A 460 -33.78 16.19 13.16
CA GLU A 460 -33.88 17.65 13.30
C GLU A 460 -33.87 18.34 11.94
N SER A 461 -32.93 17.99 11.05
CA SER A 461 -32.84 18.56 9.69
C SER A 461 -34.03 18.22 8.77
N CYS A 462 -34.82 17.20 9.10
CA CYS A 462 -36.05 16.87 8.39
C CYS A 462 -37.25 17.70 8.90
N LYS A 463 -37.36 17.90 10.21
CA LYS A 463 -38.37 18.79 10.81
C LYS A 463 -38.17 20.24 10.33
N ASP A 464 -36.92 20.70 10.34
CA ASP A 464 -36.54 22.05 9.90
C ASP A 464 -36.80 22.33 8.41
N LYS A 465 -37.07 21.29 7.60
CA LYS A 465 -37.57 21.40 6.21
C LYS A 465 -39.09 21.47 6.15
N PHE A 466 -39.79 20.56 6.85
CA PHE A 466 -41.25 20.58 6.93
C PHE A 466 -41.79 21.91 7.48
N ASP A 467 -41.16 22.48 8.52
CA ASP A 467 -41.54 23.79 9.07
C ASP A 467 -41.25 24.98 8.14
N LYS A 468 -40.34 24.81 7.15
CA LYS A 468 -40.00 25.85 6.15
C LYS A 468 -40.85 25.77 4.89
N GLU A 469 -41.35 24.59 4.52
CA GLU A 469 -42.31 24.45 3.42
C GLU A 469 -43.73 24.88 3.81
N PHE A 470 -44.05 25.01 5.11
CA PHE A 470 -45.37 25.44 5.60
C PHE A 470 -45.46 26.89 6.11
N LYS A 471 -44.39 27.69 6.03
CA LYS A 471 -44.37 29.11 6.48
C LYS A 471 -43.67 30.01 5.46
N GLY A 472 -44.32 30.16 4.31
CA GLY A 472 -43.75 30.81 3.11
C GLY A 472 -44.54 31.99 2.55
N GLU A 473 -45.29 32.77 3.33
CA GLU A 473 -45.87 34.03 2.84
C GLU A 473 -46.15 35.09 3.92
N VAL A 474 -46.43 36.32 3.46
CA VAL A 474 -46.69 37.57 4.21
C VAL A 474 -45.46 38.23 4.87
N GLN A 475 -45.09 39.41 4.34
CA GLN A 475 -44.14 40.36 4.93
C GLN A 475 -44.86 41.30 5.92
N LEU A 476 -44.13 41.86 6.90
CA LEU A 476 -44.05 43.31 7.09
C LEU A 476 -42.87 43.72 7.98
N GLU A 477 -42.45 44.98 7.87
CA GLU A 477 -41.50 45.61 8.80
C GLU A 477 -42.19 46.18 10.04
N GLN A 478 -41.51 46.13 11.19
CA GLN A 478 -41.26 47.26 12.11
C GLN A 478 -40.39 46.78 13.28
N GLY A 479 -39.92 47.67 14.16
CA GLY A 479 -38.97 47.26 15.21
C GLY A 479 -38.87 48.17 16.44
N SER A 480 -37.72 48.09 17.11
CA SER A 480 -37.28 48.81 18.32
C SER A 480 -37.64 48.20 19.70
N ARG A 481 -36.74 48.50 20.67
CA ARG A 481 -36.92 48.57 22.14
C ARG A 481 -37.07 47.29 22.99
N SER A 482 -35.92 46.90 23.57
CA SER A 482 -35.61 46.85 25.02
C SER A 482 -36.64 46.32 26.04
N GLY A 483 -36.21 45.41 26.92
CA GLY A 483 -36.85 45.15 28.21
C GLY A 483 -36.09 44.13 29.08
N ASP A 484 -35.55 44.56 30.23
CA ASP A 484 -34.92 43.67 31.23
C ASP A 484 -35.94 42.93 32.09
N GLN A 485 -35.63 41.68 32.47
CA GLN A 485 -35.57 41.17 33.85
C GLN A 485 -35.13 39.68 33.82
N LYS A 486 -34.16 39.13 34.58
CA LYS A 486 -33.55 39.37 35.93
C LYS A 486 -34.07 38.36 36.96
N ALA A 487 -33.15 37.91 37.84
CA ALA A 487 -33.32 36.93 38.94
C ALA A 487 -33.32 35.44 38.49
N LYS A 488 -32.74 34.49 39.24
CA LYS A 488 -31.98 34.56 40.50
C LYS A 488 -31.18 33.25 40.71
N ARG A 489 -29.92 33.34 41.22
CA ARG A 489 -29.26 32.49 42.26
C ARG A 489 -29.24 30.95 42.07
N GLU A 490 -28.41 30.11 42.70
CA GLU A 490 -27.22 30.15 43.58
C GLU A 490 -26.56 28.74 43.41
N ALA A 491 -25.33 28.40 43.78
CA ALA A 491 -24.25 29.08 44.51
C ALA A 491 -22.86 28.62 44.00
N VAL A 492 -21.78 29.20 44.54
CA VAL A 492 -20.37 28.84 44.29
C VAL A 492 -19.83 28.01 45.46
N CYS A 493 -18.99 27.01 45.19
CA CYS A 493 -17.86 26.68 46.08
C CYS A 493 -16.73 25.97 45.32
N GLU A 494 -15.49 26.38 45.56
CA GLU A 494 -14.27 25.72 45.09
C GLU A 494 -13.62 24.90 46.21
N THR A 495 -12.88 23.86 45.86
CA THR A 495 -11.73 23.33 46.64
C THR A 495 -10.96 22.38 45.72
N ASP A 496 -9.84 22.70 45.08
CA ASP A 496 -8.59 23.40 45.45
C ASP A 496 -7.53 22.48 46.11
N MET A 497 -6.26 22.87 45.95
CA MET A 497 -5.01 22.26 46.43
C MET A 497 -4.60 20.92 45.76
N ASN A 498 -3.68 20.93 44.78
CA ASN A 498 -2.19 20.98 44.92
C ASN A 498 -1.52 19.58 45.08
N LYS A 499 -0.20 19.36 44.91
CA LYS A 499 0.97 20.28 44.81
C LYS A 499 2.16 19.61 44.04
N LYS A 500 2.74 20.34 43.06
CA LYS A 500 4.20 20.41 42.71
C LYS A 500 4.97 19.09 42.36
N PHE A 501 6.18 19.10 41.79
CA PHE A 501 7.16 20.15 41.44
C PHE A 501 7.31 20.30 39.89
N LYS A 502 7.60 21.48 39.30
CA LYS A 502 8.78 22.38 39.41
C LYS A 502 10.09 21.70 38.94
N SER A 503 11.05 22.34 38.26
CA SER A 503 11.34 23.75 37.90
C SER A 503 12.34 23.74 36.70
N PHE A 504 12.68 24.79 35.92
CA PHE A 504 12.36 26.23 35.83
C PHE A 504 12.75 26.76 34.40
N VAL A 505 12.21 27.86 33.85
CA VAL A 505 12.78 29.26 33.74
C VAL A 505 14.13 29.33 32.98
N LYS A 506 14.39 30.22 32.00
CA LYS A 506 14.04 31.66 31.79
C LYS A 506 13.85 31.93 30.27
N GLU A 507 12.92 32.72 29.71
CA GLU A 507 12.23 33.98 30.07
C GLU A 507 12.99 35.29 29.74
N LEU A 508 12.41 36.12 28.86
CA LEU A 508 12.46 37.60 28.85
C LEU A 508 11.47 38.16 27.79
N GLY A 509 10.77 39.25 28.10
CA GLY A 509 9.92 40.05 27.19
C GLY A 509 10.25 41.55 27.36
N PRO A 510 9.28 42.51 27.27
CA PRO A 510 7.85 42.40 26.94
C PRO A 510 7.26 43.53 26.02
N ASN A 511 5.99 43.38 25.59
CA ASN A 511 4.98 44.42 25.20
C ASN A 511 5.36 45.49 24.12
N VAL A 512 4.47 46.13 23.35
CA VAL A 512 3.08 46.62 23.51
C VAL A 512 2.36 46.60 22.14
N GLY A 513 1.02 46.50 22.09
CA GLY A 513 0.23 46.82 20.90
C GLY A 513 -1.15 46.16 20.89
N SER A 514 -2.21 46.86 20.43
CA SER A 514 -3.59 46.35 20.48
C SER A 514 -4.40 46.71 19.22
N SER A 515 -5.45 45.90 18.99
CA SER A 515 -6.77 46.26 18.43
C SER A 515 -7.11 46.09 16.93
N VAL A 516 -8.41 45.80 16.75
CA VAL A 516 -9.31 45.89 15.58
C VAL A 516 -9.28 44.76 14.51
N ASP A 517 -10.49 44.28 14.20
CA ASP A 517 -10.83 43.30 13.15
C ASP A 517 -10.75 43.85 11.72
N GLY A 518 -10.58 42.94 10.75
CA GLY A 518 -10.75 43.23 9.32
C GLY A 518 -11.16 41.98 8.52
N LYS A 519 -12.46 41.74 8.36
CA LYS A 519 -12.98 40.69 7.47
C LYS A 519 -13.19 41.22 6.06
N THR A 520 -12.44 40.66 5.11
CA THR A 520 -12.76 40.74 3.68
C THR A 520 -12.57 39.36 3.03
N GLY A 521 -13.41 39.03 2.04
CA GLY A 521 -13.53 37.67 1.53
C GLY A 521 -12.32 37.21 0.69
N GLY A 522 -11.84 35.99 0.97
CA GLY A 522 -10.84 35.28 0.17
C GLY A 522 -11.10 33.77 0.23
N GLN A 523 -10.89 33.07 -0.88
CA GLN A 523 -11.12 31.62 -0.97
C GLN A 523 -10.26 30.86 0.04
N SER A 524 -10.80 29.80 0.66
CA SER A 524 -10.11 29.02 1.68
C SER A 524 -8.92 28.24 1.09
N ARG A 525 -7.74 28.89 1.08
CA ARG A 525 -6.46 28.29 0.70
C ARG A 525 -6.17 27.09 1.63
N LYS A 526 -5.75 25.96 1.04
CA LYS A 526 -5.48 24.70 1.76
C LYS A 526 -4.47 24.96 2.90
N ALA A 527 -4.78 24.51 4.12
CA ALA A 527 -3.86 24.64 5.25
C ALA A 527 -2.65 23.69 5.09
N TRP A 528 -1.51 24.24 4.65
CA TRP A 528 -0.24 23.52 4.55
C TRP A 528 0.33 23.24 5.96
N GLY A 529 0.89 22.04 6.18
CA GLY A 529 1.54 21.70 7.45
C GLY A 529 2.93 22.34 7.58
N SER A 530 3.34 22.71 8.80
CA SER A 530 4.58 23.47 9.08
C SER A 530 5.84 23.04 8.30
N TRP A 531 6.13 21.74 8.17
CA TRP A 531 7.30 21.29 7.38
C TRP A 531 7.16 21.54 5.86
N VAL A 532 5.94 21.43 5.34
CA VAL A 532 5.60 21.63 3.92
C VAL A 532 5.53 23.12 3.55
N GLN A 533 5.45 23.98 4.57
CA GLN A 533 5.39 25.44 4.51
C GLN A 533 6.80 26.09 4.62
N ALA A 534 7.83 25.33 5.02
CA ALA A 534 9.15 25.88 5.35
C ALA A 534 9.85 26.65 4.21
N LEU A 535 9.65 26.27 2.94
CA LEU A 535 10.19 27.05 1.80
C LEU A 535 9.34 28.29 1.45
N TYR A 536 8.05 28.33 1.83
CA TYR A 536 7.25 29.57 1.79
C TYR A 536 7.76 30.55 2.84
N ASP A 537 7.94 30.11 4.07
CA ASP A 537 8.42 30.98 5.15
C ASP A 537 9.81 31.55 4.81
N THR A 538 10.67 30.75 4.17
CA THR A 538 11.96 31.19 3.63
C THR A 538 11.84 32.17 2.43
N ALA A 539 10.78 32.09 1.63
CA ALA A 539 10.55 33.00 0.49
C ALA A 539 9.94 34.34 0.91
N MET A 540 9.01 34.33 1.86
CA MET A 540 8.28 35.52 2.31
C MET A 540 8.97 36.26 3.46
N HIS A 541 9.71 35.53 4.31
CA HIS A 541 10.45 36.09 5.44
C HIS A 541 11.95 35.74 5.39
N PRO A 542 12.64 35.98 4.26
CA PRO A 542 14.03 35.58 4.04
C PRO A 542 14.99 36.11 5.12
N GLU A 543 14.70 37.27 5.73
CA GLU A 543 15.49 37.88 6.80
C GLU A 543 15.65 36.98 8.04
N ARG A 544 14.81 35.96 8.19
CA ARG A 544 14.81 35.01 9.32
C ARG A 544 15.66 33.76 9.06
N HIS A 545 16.15 33.57 7.83
CA HIS A 545 16.74 32.32 7.36
C HIS A 545 18.21 32.46 6.94
N LYS A 546 19.12 31.78 7.68
CA LYS A 546 20.58 31.91 7.51
C LYS A 546 21.18 31.15 6.32
N ASN A 547 20.37 30.46 5.51
CA ASN A 547 20.80 29.57 4.43
C ASN A 547 20.57 30.13 3.01
N ILE A 548 20.28 31.43 2.91
CA ILE A 548 20.06 32.16 1.65
C ILE A 548 21.40 32.66 1.10
N ILE A 549 21.54 32.64 -0.22
CA ILE A 549 22.78 32.99 -0.94
C ILE A 549 22.57 34.18 -1.89
N GLU A 550 21.35 34.40 -2.36
CA GLU A 550 20.93 35.59 -3.11
C GLU A 550 19.46 35.88 -2.82
N MET A 551 19.10 37.16 -2.78
CA MET A 551 17.74 37.64 -2.52
C MET A 551 17.46 38.85 -3.42
N SER A 552 16.24 38.92 -3.93
CA SER A 552 15.66 40.01 -4.72
C SER A 552 14.17 40.14 -4.36
N ASP A 553 13.48 41.14 -4.90
CA ASP A 553 12.05 41.31 -4.66
C ASP A 553 11.20 40.17 -5.25
N ASP A 554 11.59 39.63 -6.40
CA ASP A 554 10.92 38.50 -7.08
C ASP A 554 11.31 37.13 -6.53
N VAL A 555 12.60 36.91 -6.19
CA VAL A 555 13.14 35.56 -5.89
C VAL A 555 14.14 35.48 -4.73
N VAL A 556 14.20 34.30 -4.09
CA VAL A 556 15.21 33.90 -3.09
C VAL A 556 15.98 32.67 -3.59
N VAL A 557 17.30 32.63 -3.43
CA VAL A 557 18.16 31.49 -3.82
C VAL A 557 18.79 30.83 -2.60
N LEU A 558 18.71 29.50 -2.50
CA LEU A 558 19.27 28.71 -1.39
C LEU A 558 19.78 27.33 -1.84
N ASN A 559 20.67 26.72 -1.04
CA ASN A 559 21.08 25.31 -1.21
C ASN A 559 19.95 24.36 -0.74
N ASP A 560 19.61 23.34 -1.52
CA ASP A 560 18.73 22.24 -1.05
C ASP A 560 19.43 21.54 0.13
N LEU A 561 18.78 21.51 1.30
CA LEU A 561 19.29 20.92 2.55
C LEU A 561 19.56 19.40 2.43
N TYR A 562 19.01 18.75 1.41
CA TYR A 562 19.14 17.33 1.13
C TYR A 562 19.52 17.13 -0.35
N PRO A 563 20.62 17.71 -0.85
CA PRO A 563 20.88 17.92 -2.28
C PRO A 563 20.90 16.60 -3.06
N LYS A 564 20.34 16.51 -4.27
CA LYS A 564 20.20 15.20 -4.97
C LYS A 564 21.36 14.88 -5.93
N ALA A 565 22.27 15.83 -6.13
CA ALA A 565 23.54 15.74 -6.87
C ALA A 565 24.63 16.53 -6.12
N GLN A 566 25.85 16.64 -6.66
CA GLN A 566 26.93 17.44 -6.06
C GLN A 566 26.55 18.91 -5.86
N LYS A 567 25.83 19.51 -6.81
CA LYS A 567 25.32 20.89 -6.72
C LYS A 567 23.80 20.87 -6.92
N HIS A 568 23.07 21.41 -5.94
CA HIS A 568 21.61 21.50 -6.01
C HIS A 568 21.10 22.75 -5.29
N LEU A 569 20.71 23.75 -6.07
CA LEU A 569 20.10 25.00 -5.58
C LEU A 569 18.60 25.01 -5.85
N LEU A 570 17.86 25.76 -5.02
CA LEU A 570 16.47 26.13 -5.24
C LEU A 570 16.38 27.64 -5.44
N VAL A 571 15.69 28.07 -6.50
CA VAL A 571 15.24 29.47 -6.68
C VAL A 571 13.74 29.51 -6.38
N LEU A 572 13.35 30.26 -5.35
CA LEU A 572 11.97 30.38 -4.83
C LEU A 572 11.28 31.64 -5.33
N ALA A 573 10.01 31.55 -5.71
CA ALA A 573 9.18 32.68 -6.11
C ALA A 573 8.56 33.42 -4.91
N ARG A 574 8.70 34.76 -4.80
CA ARG A 574 8.19 35.56 -3.66
C ARG A 574 6.76 36.08 -3.84
N VAL A 575 5.87 35.29 -4.47
CA VAL A 575 4.47 35.68 -4.77
C VAL A 575 3.46 34.85 -3.97
N GLU A 576 2.61 35.50 -3.16
CA GLU A 576 1.64 34.80 -2.31
C GLU A 576 0.61 33.96 -3.07
N GLY A 577 0.60 32.65 -2.82
CA GLY A 577 -0.33 31.71 -3.45
C GLY A 577 0.19 31.08 -4.75
N LEU A 578 1.39 31.45 -5.20
CA LEU A 578 2.10 30.74 -6.27
C LEU A 578 2.80 29.50 -5.69
N ASP A 579 1.98 28.58 -5.19
CA ASP A 579 2.42 27.45 -4.36
C ASP A 579 3.12 26.34 -5.19
N SER A 580 2.74 26.19 -6.46
CA SER A 580 3.14 25.09 -7.34
C SER A 580 3.07 25.45 -8.84
N LEU A 581 3.39 24.49 -9.73
CA LEU A 581 3.11 24.63 -11.18
C LEU A 581 1.62 24.65 -11.52
N GLU A 582 0.73 24.19 -10.64
CA GLU A 582 -0.72 24.20 -10.87
C GLU A 582 -1.28 25.64 -10.81
N ASP A 583 -0.62 26.51 -10.02
CA ASP A 583 -0.99 27.90 -9.78
C ASP A 583 -0.36 28.88 -10.82
N VAL A 584 0.49 28.35 -11.71
CA VAL A 584 1.17 29.12 -12.77
C VAL A 584 0.19 29.47 -13.89
N LYS A 585 0.15 30.75 -14.24
CA LYS A 585 -0.69 31.32 -15.29
C LYS A 585 0.13 32.28 -16.16
N LYS A 586 -0.47 32.81 -17.23
CA LYS A 586 0.14 33.81 -18.12
C LYS A 586 0.64 35.07 -17.39
N GLU A 587 -0.01 35.50 -16.31
CA GLU A 587 0.46 36.63 -15.47
C GLU A 587 1.84 36.37 -14.81
N HIS A 588 2.17 35.11 -14.55
CA HIS A 588 3.43 34.70 -13.91
C HIS A 588 4.59 34.51 -14.91
N LEU A 589 4.38 34.75 -16.21
CA LEU A 589 5.38 34.49 -17.27
C LEU A 589 6.67 35.31 -17.10
N THR A 590 6.59 36.57 -16.65
CA THR A 590 7.77 37.40 -16.39
C THR A 590 8.59 36.83 -15.23
N LEU A 591 7.92 36.44 -14.14
CA LEU A 591 8.56 35.83 -12.97
C LEU A 591 9.24 34.50 -13.30
N LEU A 592 8.62 33.65 -14.14
CA LEU A 592 9.27 32.42 -14.62
C LEU A 592 10.58 32.72 -15.37
N LYS A 593 10.60 33.77 -16.20
CA LYS A 593 11.81 34.23 -16.88
C LYS A 593 12.85 34.77 -15.89
N THR A 594 12.45 35.55 -14.88
CA THR A 594 13.35 35.99 -13.79
C THR A 594 13.96 34.80 -13.04
N MET A 595 13.14 33.83 -12.62
CA MET A 595 13.59 32.59 -11.97
C MET A 595 14.59 31.83 -12.86
N HIS A 596 14.31 31.72 -14.16
CA HIS A 596 15.18 31.05 -15.12
C HIS A 596 16.54 31.75 -15.27
N SER A 597 16.55 33.06 -15.48
CA SER A 597 17.78 33.85 -15.63
C SER A 597 18.64 33.83 -14.36
N VAL A 598 18.02 33.91 -13.17
CA VAL A 598 18.73 33.74 -11.89
C VAL A 598 19.27 32.31 -11.75
N GLY A 599 18.51 31.30 -12.20
CA GLY A 599 18.97 29.92 -12.26
C GLY A 599 20.16 29.70 -13.20
N LEU A 600 20.17 30.35 -14.37
CA LEU A 600 21.27 30.29 -15.35
C LEU A 600 22.54 30.93 -14.78
N LYS A 601 22.43 32.17 -14.27
CA LYS A 601 23.50 32.90 -13.57
C LYS A 601 24.17 32.03 -12.49
N TRP A 602 23.39 31.27 -11.72
CA TRP A 602 23.91 30.36 -10.70
C TRP A 602 24.48 29.05 -11.27
N ALA A 603 23.91 28.49 -12.34
CA ALA A 603 24.51 27.35 -13.04
C ALA A 603 25.87 27.70 -13.67
N GLU A 604 25.97 28.86 -14.33
CA GLU A 604 27.19 29.40 -14.92
C GLU A 604 28.27 29.64 -13.86
N LYS A 605 27.92 30.31 -12.75
CA LYS A 605 28.83 30.49 -11.61
C LYS A 605 29.34 29.15 -11.05
N LEU A 606 28.48 28.14 -10.95
CA LEU A 606 28.87 26.80 -10.51
C LEU A 606 29.67 26.01 -11.55
N LEU A 607 29.54 26.32 -12.84
CA LEU A 607 30.40 25.79 -13.91
C LEU A 607 31.79 26.45 -13.89
N CYS A 608 31.90 27.71 -13.47
CA CYS A 608 33.20 28.34 -13.19
C CYS A 608 33.90 27.72 -11.98
N GLU A 609 33.16 27.21 -10.98
CA GLU A 609 33.72 26.41 -9.88
C GLU A 609 34.10 24.97 -10.30
N ASN A 610 33.34 24.35 -11.20
CA ASN A 610 33.61 23.02 -11.74
C ASN A 610 33.04 22.85 -13.15
N ASN A 611 33.90 23.01 -14.16
CA ASN A 611 33.54 22.97 -15.59
C ASN A 611 33.14 21.58 -16.11
N SER A 612 33.43 20.50 -15.36
CA SER A 612 33.07 19.13 -15.73
C SER A 612 31.60 18.76 -15.45
N LEU A 613 30.87 19.64 -14.76
CA LEU A 613 29.44 19.44 -14.49
C LEU A 613 28.58 19.77 -15.71
N THR A 614 27.37 19.21 -15.70
CA THR A 614 26.27 19.62 -16.58
C THR A 614 25.09 19.94 -15.68
N PHE A 615 24.42 21.05 -15.87
CA PHE A 615 23.24 21.46 -15.11
C PHE A 615 21.96 21.28 -15.91
N ARG A 616 20.84 21.11 -15.20
CA ARG A 616 19.48 21.12 -15.75
C ARG A 616 18.62 21.99 -14.84
N LEU A 617 17.78 22.83 -15.44
CA LEU A 617 16.94 23.79 -14.74
C LEU A 617 15.47 23.39 -14.93
N GLY A 618 14.74 23.14 -13.84
CA GLY A 618 13.32 22.78 -13.97
C GLY A 618 12.58 22.53 -12.66
N TYR A 619 11.31 22.17 -12.81
CA TYR A 619 10.32 22.09 -11.75
C TYR A 619 9.80 20.65 -11.61
N HIS A 620 9.34 20.27 -10.41
CA HIS A 620 8.54 19.05 -10.26
C HIS A 620 7.08 19.32 -10.64
N SER A 621 6.47 18.42 -11.41
CA SER A 621 5.05 18.53 -11.85
C SER A 621 4.10 18.67 -10.66
N VAL A 622 4.35 17.91 -9.59
CA VAL A 622 3.68 18.07 -8.29
C VAL A 622 4.79 18.25 -7.24
N PRO A 623 4.98 19.46 -6.65
CA PRO A 623 6.06 19.70 -5.72
C PRO A 623 5.81 19.02 -4.36
N SER A 624 6.89 18.64 -3.67
CA SER A 624 6.79 18.02 -2.33
C SER A 624 6.73 19.04 -1.17
N MET A 625 6.91 20.33 -1.47
CA MET A 625 6.90 21.46 -0.54
C MET A 625 6.39 22.71 -1.28
N ARG A 626 5.67 23.57 -0.58
CA ARG A 626 5.42 24.97 -0.96
C ARG A 626 6.62 25.79 -0.49
N GLN A 627 7.12 26.79 -1.21
CA GLN A 627 6.60 27.56 -2.34
C GLN A 627 7.05 27.03 -3.72
N LEU A 628 6.52 27.56 -4.84
CA LEU A 628 7.05 27.28 -6.19
C LEU A 628 8.57 27.50 -6.23
N HIS A 629 9.30 26.46 -6.61
CA HIS A 629 10.76 26.45 -6.65
C HIS A 629 11.29 25.82 -7.94
N LEU A 630 12.19 26.54 -8.60
CA LEU A 630 13.03 26.05 -9.69
C LEU A 630 14.22 25.30 -9.08
N HIS A 631 14.43 24.04 -9.46
CA HIS A 631 15.64 23.29 -9.14
C HIS A 631 16.73 23.63 -10.17
N VAL A 632 17.90 24.04 -9.69
CA VAL A 632 19.14 24.11 -10.49
C VAL A 632 20.01 22.96 -10.02
N ILE A 633 20.09 21.88 -10.82
CA ILE A 633 20.67 20.60 -10.39
C ILE A 633 21.71 20.06 -11.36
N SER A 634 22.87 19.67 -10.83
CA SER A 634 23.93 19.02 -11.62
C SER A 634 23.57 17.55 -11.95
N GLN A 635 23.92 17.10 -13.15
CA GLN A 635 23.48 15.81 -13.72
C GLN A 635 24.39 14.62 -13.34
N ASP A 636 25.35 14.81 -12.44
CA ASP A 636 26.15 13.74 -11.84
C ASP A 636 25.32 12.86 -10.88
N PHE A 637 24.31 13.44 -10.22
CA PHE A 637 23.49 12.78 -9.19
C PHE A 637 24.28 12.08 -8.05
N ASN A 638 25.51 12.53 -7.81
CA ASN A 638 26.43 11.99 -6.82
C ASN A 638 26.20 12.68 -5.45
N SER A 639 25.19 12.20 -4.72
CA SER A 639 24.89 12.65 -3.35
C SER A 639 24.37 11.54 -2.45
N ASN A 640 24.68 11.63 -1.15
CA ASN A 640 24.17 10.75 -0.09
C ASN A 640 22.65 10.89 0.16
N HIS A 641 21.98 11.93 -0.34
CA HIS A 641 20.54 12.16 -0.16
C HIS A 641 19.69 11.59 -1.32
N LEU A 642 20.31 11.23 -2.45
CA LEU A 642 19.68 10.36 -3.46
C LEU A 642 19.65 8.92 -2.93
N LYS A 643 18.58 8.57 -2.19
CA LYS A 643 18.47 7.31 -1.44
C LYS A 643 17.49 6.28 -2.03
N ASN A 644 16.47 6.71 -2.77
CA ASN A 644 15.37 5.84 -3.19
C ASN A 644 14.91 6.10 -4.63
N LYS A 645 13.99 5.25 -5.10
CA LYS A 645 13.48 5.23 -6.47
C LYS A 645 12.67 6.49 -6.85
N LYS A 646 11.86 7.03 -5.93
CA LYS A 646 11.12 8.29 -6.16
C LYS A 646 12.07 9.47 -6.34
N HIS A 647 13.16 9.55 -5.56
CA HIS A 647 14.19 10.59 -5.69
C HIS A 647 14.95 10.55 -7.04
N TRP A 648 15.08 9.39 -7.70
CA TRP A 648 15.67 9.33 -9.04
C TRP A 648 14.68 9.78 -10.10
N ASN A 649 13.49 9.16 -10.08
CA ASN A 649 12.48 9.35 -11.10
C ASN A 649 11.90 10.77 -11.10
N SER A 650 11.92 11.48 -9.97
CA SER A 650 11.40 12.85 -9.90
C SER A 650 12.20 13.84 -10.75
N PHE A 651 13.50 13.61 -10.94
CA PHE A 651 14.37 14.42 -11.82
C PHE A 651 14.57 13.81 -13.21
N ASN A 652 14.59 12.48 -13.32
CA ASN A 652 15.02 11.76 -14.54
C ASN A 652 13.88 11.17 -15.38
N SER A 653 12.66 11.67 -15.20
CA SER A 653 11.46 11.30 -15.98
C SER A 653 10.68 12.57 -16.39
N PRO A 654 9.61 12.46 -17.22
CA PRO A 654 8.75 13.59 -17.59
C PRO A 654 8.05 14.30 -16.41
N PHE A 655 8.15 13.77 -15.18
CA PHE A 655 7.72 14.46 -13.97
C PHE A 655 8.57 15.72 -13.68
N PHE A 656 9.83 15.74 -14.11
CA PHE A 656 10.66 16.94 -14.13
C PHE A 656 10.36 17.74 -15.40
N ARG A 657 9.90 18.97 -15.24
CA ARG A 657 9.51 19.88 -16.32
C ARG A 657 10.61 20.92 -16.50
N ASP A 658 11.29 20.87 -17.63
CA ASP A 658 12.38 21.82 -17.92
C ASP A 658 11.86 23.26 -17.92
N SER A 659 12.65 24.18 -17.38
CA SER A 659 12.22 25.56 -17.18
C SER A 659 11.92 26.29 -18.49
N VAL A 660 12.61 25.93 -19.58
CA VAL A 660 12.37 26.42 -20.93
C VAL A 660 11.00 25.95 -21.45
N ASP A 661 10.70 24.65 -21.36
CA ASP A 661 9.41 24.07 -21.73
C ASP A 661 8.25 24.74 -20.99
N VAL A 662 8.41 24.99 -19.68
CA VAL A 662 7.37 25.62 -18.84
C VAL A 662 7.13 27.08 -19.25
N ILE A 663 8.18 27.83 -19.60
CA ILE A 663 8.06 29.20 -20.11
C ILE A 663 7.33 29.22 -21.45
N ASP A 664 7.66 28.32 -22.37
CA ASP A 664 7.00 28.22 -23.68
C ASP A 664 5.53 27.77 -23.55
N GLU A 665 5.26 26.74 -22.74
CA GLU A 665 3.91 26.24 -22.48
C GLU A 665 3.00 27.33 -21.89
N VAL A 666 3.50 28.12 -20.93
CA VAL A 666 2.76 29.22 -20.29
C VAL A 666 2.62 30.42 -21.23
N SER A 667 3.61 30.71 -22.07
CA SER A 667 3.55 31.77 -23.09
C SER A 667 2.44 31.50 -24.12
N GLN A 668 2.43 30.28 -24.66
CA GLN A 668 1.49 29.83 -25.69
C GLN A 668 0.09 29.53 -25.14
N ASN A 669 0.00 28.67 -24.11
CA ASN A 669 -1.26 28.09 -23.62
C ASN A 669 -1.78 28.74 -22.33
N GLY A 670 -1.04 29.69 -21.76
CA GLY A 670 -1.41 30.40 -20.53
C GLY A 670 -1.27 29.62 -19.23
N LYS A 671 -0.81 28.35 -19.27
CA LYS A 671 -0.62 27.45 -18.12
C LYS A 671 0.41 26.36 -18.44
N ALA A 672 1.03 25.77 -17.41
CA ALA A 672 1.98 24.67 -17.56
C ALA A 672 1.29 23.30 -17.76
N ILE A 673 1.95 22.35 -18.45
CA ILE A 673 1.44 20.98 -18.59
C ILE A 673 1.98 20.09 -17.46
N LEU A 674 1.08 19.68 -16.57
CA LEU A 674 1.33 18.77 -15.44
C LEU A 674 1.42 17.30 -15.89
N LYS A 675 2.03 16.43 -15.06
CA LYS A 675 2.17 14.97 -15.27
C LYS A 675 2.02 14.20 -13.96
N ASP A 676 1.32 13.06 -14.02
CA ASP A 676 0.97 12.23 -12.85
C ASP A 676 2.18 11.68 -12.07
N GLU A 677 2.02 11.55 -10.74
CA GLU A 677 2.95 10.82 -9.86
C GLU A 677 3.17 9.35 -10.26
N ASN A 678 2.27 8.73 -11.02
CA ASN A 678 2.35 7.33 -11.46
C ASN A 678 3.70 7.01 -12.16
N ILE A 679 4.24 7.99 -12.89
CA ILE A 679 5.55 7.96 -13.57
C ILE A 679 6.68 7.66 -12.58
N LEU A 680 6.55 8.07 -11.32
CA LEU A 680 7.58 7.89 -10.29
C LEU A 680 7.75 6.42 -9.85
N SER A 681 6.83 5.52 -10.24
CA SER A 681 6.99 4.07 -10.05
C SER A 681 7.78 3.38 -11.17
N MET A 682 8.08 4.04 -12.29
CA MET A 682 8.80 3.45 -13.44
C MET A 682 10.18 2.92 -13.06
N GLU A 683 10.67 1.91 -13.77
CA GLU A 683 12.01 1.34 -13.60
C GLU A 683 13.15 2.38 -13.56
N LEU A 684 14.22 2.07 -12.81
CA LEU A 684 15.37 2.96 -12.69
C LEU A 684 16.24 2.89 -13.94
N ARG A 685 16.06 3.85 -14.86
CA ARG A 685 16.91 3.98 -16.06
C ARG A 685 17.95 5.08 -15.91
N CYS A 686 19.16 4.82 -16.43
CA CYS A 686 20.20 5.84 -16.58
C CYS A 686 19.69 7.01 -17.43
N HIS A 687 20.05 8.25 -17.10
CA HIS A 687 19.57 9.43 -17.83
C HIS A 687 20.30 9.64 -19.17
N ARG A 688 21.52 9.07 -19.31
CA ARG A 688 22.30 8.99 -20.55
C ARG A 688 21.86 7.79 -21.40
N CYS A 689 22.53 6.64 -21.29
CA CYS A 689 22.30 5.44 -22.12
C CYS A 689 20.95 4.70 -21.92
N ARG A 690 20.05 5.17 -21.06
CA ARG A 690 18.75 4.54 -20.75
C ARG A 690 18.79 3.09 -20.23
N SER A 691 19.96 2.54 -19.90
CA SER A 691 20.12 1.22 -19.28
C SER A 691 19.32 1.09 -17.98
N ALA A 692 18.70 -0.07 -17.74
CA ALA A 692 17.86 -0.32 -16.57
C ALA A 692 18.67 -0.93 -15.41
N HIS A 693 18.42 -0.46 -14.18
CA HIS A 693 19.14 -0.84 -12.97
C HIS A 693 18.18 -1.34 -11.88
N PRO A 694 18.56 -2.36 -11.08
CA PRO A 694 17.66 -2.92 -10.06
C PRO A 694 17.56 -2.06 -8.79
N ASN A 695 18.53 -1.17 -8.53
CA ASN A 695 18.60 -0.34 -7.33
C ASN A 695 19.48 0.91 -7.52
N ILE A 696 19.34 1.88 -6.60
CA ILE A 696 20.09 3.15 -6.62
C ILE A 696 21.61 2.95 -6.52
N PRO A 697 22.18 2.05 -5.68
CA PRO A 697 23.62 1.81 -5.66
C PRO A 697 24.23 1.39 -7.01
N ARG A 698 23.64 0.40 -7.71
CA ARG A 698 24.13 -0.01 -9.05
C ARG A 698 23.98 1.12 -10.07
N LEU A 699 22.86 1.85 -10.01
CA LEU A 699 22.61 3.00 -10.87
C LEU A 699 23.68 4.10 -10.69
N LYS A 700 24.03 4.46 -9.44
CA LYS A 700 25.10 5.44 -9.15
C LYS A 700 26.47 5.00 -9.64
N ALA A 701 26.85 3.75 -9.37
CA ALA A 701 28.12 3.19 -9.84
C ALA A 701 28.23 3.21 -11.38
N HIS A 702 27.10 2.97 -12.07
CA HIS A 702 27.02 3.11 -13.51
C HIS A 702 27.11 4.57 -13.98
N ILE A 703 26.38 5.52 -13.36
CA ILE A 703 26.41 6.94 -13.76
C ILE A 703 27.83 7.51 -13.69
N GLY A 704 28.57 7.21 -12.61
CA GLY A 704 29.96 7.65 -12.44
C GLY A 704 30.96 7.09 -13.45
N SER A 705 30.53 6.18 -14.35
CA SER A 705 31.34 5.62 -15.43
C SER A 705 30.64 5.68 -16.81
N CYS A 706 29.47 6.29 -16.91
CA CYS A 706 28.62 6.24 -18.11
C CYS A 706 29.00 7.32 -19.13
N GLN A 707 29.94 6.98 -20.04
CA GLN A 707 30.40 7.87 -21.12
C GLN A 707 29.41 8.04 -22.29
N ALA A 708 28.20 7.48 -22.21
CA ALA A 708 27.18 7.72 -23.23
C ALA A 708 26.71 9.19 -23.22
N PRO A 709 26.36 9.76 -24.39
CA PRO A 709 25.79 11.10 -24.48
C PRO A 709 24.42 11.17 -23.78
N PHE A 710 23.96 12.40 -23.53
CA PHE A 710 22.56 12.62 -23.16
C PHE A 710 21.65 12.30 -24.36
N PRO A 711 20.42 11.80 -24.15
CA PRO A 711 19.43 11.65 -25.20
C PRO A 711 19.15 12.98 -25.89
N ALA A 712 18.89 12.96 -27.21
CA ALA A 712 18.61 14.16 -28.01
C ALA A 712 17.51 15.05 -27.39
N SER A 713 16.51 14.45 -26.74
CA SER A 713 15.44 15.15 -26.02
C SER A 713 15.91 16.04 -24.84
N LEU A 714 17.16 15.91 -24.37
CA LEU A 714 17.77 16.77 -23.34
C LEU A 714 18.85 17.70 -23.92
N LEU A 715 19.45 17.34 -25.06
CA LEU A 715 20.40 18.22 -25.78
C LEU A 715 19.67 19.37 -26.50
N GLN A 716 18.41 19.17 -26.87
CA GLN A 716 17.57 20.16 -27.55
C GLN A 716 17.06 21.26 -26.60
N ASN A 717 16.69 22.40 -27.20
CA ASN A 717 16.01 23.55 -26.58
C ASN A 717 16.72 24.18 -25.36
N GLY A 718 18.03 23.97 -25.19
CA GLY A 718 18.78 24.55 -24.06
C GLY A 718 18.41 23.96 -22.69
N ARG A 719 17.82 22.76 -22.65
CA ARG A 719 17.44 22.07 -21.39
C ARG A 719 18.64 21.73 -20.50
N LEU A 720 19.80 21.50 -21.10
CA LEU A 720 21.08 21.28 -20.42
C LEU A 720 22.01 22.50 -20.56
N VAL A 721 22.71 22.81 -19.47
CA VAL A 721 23.69 23.91 -19.38
C VAL A 721 25.06 23.31 -19.05
N PHE A 722 26.09 23.70 -19.81
CA PHE A 722 27.46 23.19 -19.72
C PHE A 722 28.45 24.25 -20.17
N SER A 723 29.73 24.10 -19.81
CA SER A 723 30.78 25.05 -20.18
C SER A 723 30.93 25.17 -21.71
N GLU A 724 31.21 26.37 -22.20
CA GLU A 724 31.25 26.67 -23.64
C GLU A 724 32.32 25.88 -24.40
N SER A 725 33.37 25.44 -23.72
CA SER A 725 34.39 24.53 -24.25
C SER A 725 33.83 23.20 -24.79
N HIS A 726 32.66 22.76 -24.32
CA HIS A 726 31.97 21.58 -24.85
C HIS A 726 30.98 21.88 -25.99
N ARG A 727 30.50 23.12 -26.18
CA ARG A 727 29.59 23.48 -27.31
C ARG A 727 30.22 23.18 -28.67
N LEU A 728 31.53 23.41 -28.79
CA LEU A 728 32.28 23.24 -30.03
C LEU A 728 32.53 21.76 -30.41
N GLN A 729 32.34 20.81 -29.49
CA GLN A 729 32.50 19.38 -29.78
C GLN A 729 31.23 18.78 -30.42
N ASP A 730 30.06 18.95 -29.79
CA ASP A 730 28.80 18.37 -30.32
C ASP A 730 28.32 19.03 -31.62
N GLN A 731 28.66 20.30 -31.88
CA GLN A 731 28.35 20.94 -33.18
C GLN A 731 29.08 20.27 -34.37
N SER A 732 30.16 19.52 -34.15
CA SER A 732 30.83 18.75 -35.21
C SER A 732 30.06 17.48 -35.65
N MET A 733 29.07 17.03 -34.86
CA MET A 733 28.28 15.81 -35.10
C MET A 733 26.97 16.05 -35.87
N ILE A 734 26.59 17.30 -36.15
CA ILE A 734 25.32 17.66 -36.80
C ILE A 734 25.60 18.45 -38.08
N GLY A 735 25.72 17.73 -39.21
CA GLY A 735 25.96 18.34 -40.53
C GLY A 735 24.69 18.91 -41.17
N PHE A 736 24.89 19.99 -41.95
CA PHE A 736 23.90 20.77 -42.72
C PHE A 736 22.86 21.55 -41.86
N GLY A 737 22.62 22.85 -42.11
CA GLY A 737 23.31 23.79 -43.01
C GLY A 737 22.49 25.07 -43.27
N THR A 738 23.17 26.19 -43.58
CA THR A 738 22.60 27.55 -43.86
C THR A 738 21.85 28.21 -42.69
N ALA A 739 21.78 29.53 -42.52
CA ALA A 739 22.56 30.69 -42.98
C ALA A 739 22.55 31.70 -41.79
N GLY A 740 23.50 32.60 -41.58
CA GLY A 740 24.17 33.44 -42.57
C GLY A 740 23.57 34.86 -42.57
N LEU A 741 23.45 35.49 -41.40
CA LEU A 741 23.07 36.90 -41.24
C LEU A 741 23.95 37.56 -40.15
N SER A 742 24.76 38.52 -40.57
CA SER A 742 25.50 39.41 -39.66
C SER A 742 24.68 40.69 -39.43
N LEU A 743 24.70 41.18 -38.19
CA LEU A 743 24.37 42.58 -37.89
C LEU A 743 25.52 43.15 -37.06
N ASN A 744 26.23 44.11 -37.64
CA ASN A 744 27.25 44.88 -36.95
C ASN A 744 26.61 45.87 -35.98
N GLY A 745 27.34 46.22 -34.93
CA GLY A 745 26.82 46.94 -33.78
C GLY A 745 26.44 48.40 -34.00
N CYS A 746 25.99 48.98 -32.89
CA CYS A 746 26.55 50.24 -32.40
C CYS A 746 26.68 50.16 -30.86
#